data_AF-A0A3S0DAP7-F1
#
_entry.id   AF-A0A3S0DAP7-F1
#
_cell.length_a   1.000
_cell.length_b   1.000
_cell.length_c   1.000
_cell.angle_alpha   90.00
_cell.angle_beta   90.00
_cell.angle_gamma   90.00
#
_symmetry.space_group_name_H-M   'P 1'
#
loop_
_entity.id
_entity.type
_entity.pdbx_description
1 polymer ?
#
loop_
_entity_poly.entity_id
_entity_poly.type
_entity_poly.pdbx_seq_one_letter_code
_entity_poly.pdbx_strand_id
1 'polypeptide(L)'
;MNTTEKPPGELDSAPAPSITPSSLEGAAPEQNASEQKISGFDGGTRSLLKQPSLFLCVVLICVAMAACFGKTPNYFWVMTLSLIGLTAAFHLIAEKLLGRANSEFELPSPREGVLTVLFGSVLPGLGLIAYALYSLINSTNFNFFDELGKLTLLLVVPVFNFSVWSSLRRRYLIRPRLTGVMNGFALGLSASWTVIWLKSSFISHAADTKFGWMLLLSLSPVLLFAAVRLSFDLHRKTEPKISRIATTFSFLGCLLSILFVFAPLTRTFYIQSLLSDIFKAPQTEQPALIANLRAQATPEDLRPSKNPVSGFALSSMLFGNRGLDGGSDRERDLFFKVAGKSFNEDATVKNRPGNHDANQPEESADLDTTAVYAAVGSRNIGLSLAKSQMVGNIDSATMTGSLDWSMTFHNSSNEEHEARAVIALPADAVVSRVTLWINGEAREAAFASPARTRAAYESVVKRSRDPLLVTMLAPGKILVQCYPVPINGAMKIRLGFKIALQPGTSNTSTLVFPRLIASNFAQQRRHQIRFLSSSPFADSIAGGVSGREGSAYVLSGTLRERRKENGTKSHLSVLRTAPLTAVATFDATARPPQYIVQHLKETVKTPPKRLIVVVDSSESMRDHLAEIHSDLAKVSTFLKPLVYFVPEATGANAERAAIRAMSVSQAKAVITSDAFKGGQDNKPVLTEALELAAEAPQGAVLWIHGPQPLTQDLTNAVPLDLVHPVRLYDWQIESGANEILQALSLEDPLRLINREVLGAASSIPDIDALVRSWVQPEKKLFLERVAFTRKPDVSLVENPIASMQVSRLWADGEVRRLLADGFERQALILAAQYRIVSPVTGAVVLDDAEEYRKNKLDPGAYKDAPGGAPSLLFNPDTTASRSESYSGLVGAPVDPRYGQSNEVGQMADFGYDTMRDISRWVTAFSFLVALIFVIPAVRTRKSVGELLGAVCTVCGIPLVVHLLGIYLINNFGGLGGGL
;
A
#
# COMPACT_ATOMS: atom_id res chain seq x y z
N MET A 1 40.97 -10.69 94.87
CA MET A 1 40.33 -11.22 96.10
C MET A 1 39.50 -12.41 95.65
N ASN A 2 39.72 -13.59 96.23
CA ASN A 2 39.13 -14.91 95.88
C ASN A 2 39.49 -15.41 94.46
N THR A 3 40.27 -16.49 94.24
CA THR A 3 40.09 -17.95 94.57
C THR A 3 39.00 -18.61 93.71
N THR A 4 39.17 -19.79 93.11
CA THR A 4 40.18 -20.90 93.25
C THR A 4 40.20 -21.72 91.94
N GLU A 5 41.34 -22.30 91.49
CA GLU A 5 41.71 -23.75 91.53
C GLU A 5 40.61 -24.77 91.10
N LYS A 6 40.87 -25.91 90.42
CA LYS A 6 42.09 -26.63 89.96
C LYS A 6 41.71 -27.59 88.79
N PRO A 7 42.63 -28.21 88.00
CA PRO A 7 43.43 -29.37 88.47
C PRO A 7 44.90 -29.40 87.99
N PRO A 8 45.77 -30.26 88.58
CA PRO A 8 47.19 -30.37 88.21
C PRO A 8 47.60 -31.73 87.58
N GLY A 9 48.77 -31.75 86.95
CA GLY A 9 49.62 -32.93 86.71
C GLY A 9 49.39 -33.69 85.39
N GLU A 10 50.41 -34.38 84.83
CA GLU A 10 51.83 -34.44 85.20
C GLU A 10 52.68 -35.03 84.04
N LEU A 11 53.97 -34.65 83.96
CA LEU A 11 55.12 -35.45 83.47
C LEU A 11 55.14 -36.00 82.01
N ASP A 12 56.27 -36.05 81.27
CA ASP A 12 57.60 -35.43 81.41
C ASP A 12 58.40 -35.55 80.07
N SER A 13 59.69 -35.20 80.11
CA SER A 13 60.79 -35.54 79.17
C SER A 13 60.98 -34.67 77.91
N ALA A 14 61.90 -33.72 78.02
CA ALA A 14 62.79 -33.32 76.93
C ALA A 14 64.06 -34.20 76.93
N PRO A 15 64.83 -34.24 75.83
CA PRO A 15 66.13 -33.55 75.91
C PRO A 15 66.56 -32.81 74.64
N ALA A 16 67.54 -31.93 74.81
CA ALA A 16 68.37 -31.29 73.77
C ALA A 16 69.86 -31.49 74.15
N PRO A 17 70.89 -30.89 73.50
CA PRO A 17 70.93 -30.12 72.25
C PRO A 17 72.09 -30.55 71.28
N SER A 18 72.25 -29.90 70.12
CA SER A 18 73.52 -29.94 69.35
C SER A 18 73.80 -28.70 68.46
N ILE A 19 74.53 -27.78 69.07
CA ILE A 19 75.44 -26.72 68.54
C ILE A 19 76.40 -27.28 67.45
N THR A 20 76.89 -26.63 66.36
CA THR A 20 76.83 -25.30 65.65
C THR A 20 77.73 -25.40 64.36
N PRO A 21 78.09 -24.35 63.55
CA PRO A 21 77.44 -23.13 63.01
C PRO A 21 77.67 -22.97 61.46
N SER A 22 77.68 -21.72 60.94
CA SER A 22 78.14 -21.24 59.60
C SER A 22 77.18 -21.43 58.40
N SER A 23 77.21 -20.61 57.32
CA SER A 23 77.56 -19.18 57.17
C SER A 23 77.18 -18.66 55.77
N LEU A 24 76.80 -17.36 55.68
CA LEU A 24 76.75 -16.51 54.47
C LEU A 24 75.63 -16.74 53.42
N GLU A 25 75.34 -15.61 52.75
CA GLU A 25 74.65 -15.37 51.46
C GLU A 25 73.21 -15.85 51.21
N GLY A 26 72.31 -14.88 50.95
CA GLY A 26 71.69 -14.83 49.63
C GLY A 26 70.19 -15.13 49.44
N ALA A 27 69.27 -14.51 50.19
CA ALA A 27 67.91 -14.21 49.68
C ALA A 27 67.18 -13.13 50.49
N ALA A 28 66.62 -12.12 49.82
CA ALA A 28 65.52 -11.33 50.38
C ALA A 28 64.19 -12.03 50.00
N PRO A 29 63.25 -12.26 50.93
CA PRO A 29 61.97 -12.86 50.58
C PRO A 29 61.10 -11.83 49.83
N GLU A 30 60.84 -12.10 48.56
CA GLU A 30 59.86 -11.33 47.78
C GLU A 30 58.48 -11.43 48.44
N GLN A 31 58.01 -10.33 49.03
CA GLN A 31 56.60 -10.19 49.40
C GLN A 31 55.76 -10.07 48.12
N ASN A 32 55.40 -11.23 47.56
CA ASN A 32 54.45 -11.35 46.48
C ASN A 32 53.12 -10.73 46.92
N ALA A 33 52.86 -9.50 46.47
CA ALA A 33 51.63 -8.77 46.75
C ALA A 33 50.45 -9.53 46.13
N SER A 34 49.71 -10.26 46.95
CA SER A 34 48.56 -11.04 46.50
C SER A 34 47.46 -10.10 45.99
N GLU A 35 47.13 -10.21 44.71
CA GLU A 35 46.12 -9.38 44.05
C GLU A 35 44.77 -9.52 44.78
N GLN A 36 44.42 -8.53 45.59
CA GLN A 36 43.21 -8.53 46.40
C GLN A 36 41.97 -8.66 45.51
N LYS A 37 41.30 -9.81 45.61
CA LYS A 37 40.12 -10.10 44.81
C LYS A 37 38.89 -9.41 45.38
N ILE A 38 38.03 -8.97 44.47
CA ILE A 38 36.73 -8.36 44.74
C ILE A 38 35.87 -9.34 45.53
N SER A 39 35.72 -9.04 46.81
CA SER A 39 34.75 -9.61 47.73
C SER A 39 33.48 -8.72 47.75
N GLY A 40 32.54 -9.06 48.65
CA GLY A 40 31.29 -8.34 48.79
C GLY A 40 30.10 -9.12 48.28
N PHE A 41 29.25 -9.55 49.22
CA PHE A 41 27.97 -10.18 48.95
C PHE A 41 27.03 -9.82 50.10
N ASP A 42 25.94 -9.11 49.79
CA ASP A 42 24.88 -8.80 50.77
C ASP A 42 24.15 -10.11 51.13
N GLY A 43 24.59 -10.74 52.23
CA GLY A 43 24.24 -12.11 52.62
C GLY A 43 22.80 -12.36 53.06
N GLY A 44 21.90 -11.38 52.91
CA GLY A 44 20.48 -11.54 53.21
C GLY A 44 19.80 -12.52 52.25
N THR A 45 19.13 -13.54 52.80
CA THR A 45 18.28 -14.51 52.07
C THR A 45 16.99 -13.85 51.56
N ARG A 46 17.14 -12.91 50.62
CA ARG A 46 16.03 -12.27 49.91
C ARG A 46 15.27 -13.34 49.12
N SER A 47 14.03 -13.62 49.54
CA SER A 47 13.08 -14.52 48.84
C SER A 47 13.15 -14.34 47.33
N LEU A 48 13.06 -15.44 46.57
CA LEU A 48 13.19 -15.49 45.11
C LEU A 48 12.39 -14.37 44.41
N LEU A 49 11.16 -14.13 44.87
CA LEU A 49 10.22 -13.12 44.38
C LEU A 49 10.60 -11.66 44.70
N LYS A 50 11.73 -11.42 45.38
CA LYS A 50 12.29 -10.09 45.70
C LYS A 50 13.67 -9.87 45.07
N GLN A 51 14.09 -10.72 44.13
CA GLN A 51 15.40 -10.65 43.48
C GLN A 51 15.32 -9.87 42.14
N PRO A 52 16.03 -8.74 41.97
CA PRO A 52 15.89 -7.90 40.78
C PRO A 52 16.39 -8.55 39.49
N SER A 53 17.28 -9.56 39.57
CA SER A 53 17.69 -10.36 38.42
C SER A 53 16.52 -11.18 37.84
N LEU A 54 15.65 -11.72 38.69
CA LEU A 54 14.50 -12.51 38.25
C LEU A 54 13.50 -11.63 37.49
N PHE A 55 13.16 -10.45 38.03
CA PHE A 55 12.27 -9.51 37.35
C PHE A 55 12.81 -9.07 35.98
N LEU A 56 14.12 -8.76 35.88
CA LEU A 56 14.74 -8.40 34.61
C LEU A 56 14.64 -9.56 33.57
N CYS A 57 14.97 -10.78 33.98
CA CYS A 57 14.83 -11.96 33.10
C CYS A 57 13.37 -12.20 32.66
N VAL A 58 12.40 -12.10 33.57
CA VAL A 58 10.97 -12.28 33.26
C VAL A 58 10.48 -11.22 32.27
N VAL A 59 10.83 -9.94 32.46
CA VAL A 59 10.48 -8.86 31.52
C VAL A 59 11.07 -9.12 30.13
N LEU A 60 12.34 -9.52 30.04
CA LEU A 60 13.00 -9.85 28.77
C LEU A 60 12.32 -11.02 28.05
N ILE A 61 11.93 -12.06 28.78
CA ILE A 61 11.19 -13.22 28.22
C ILE A 61 9.82 -12.78 27.71
N CYS A 62 9.04 -12.04 28.50
CA CYS A 62 7.70 -11.61 28.11
C CYS A 62 7.72 -10.70 26.87
N VAL A 63 8.69 -9.76 26.76
CA VAL A 63 8.84 -8.92 25.57
C VAL A 63 9.22 -9.74 24.34
N ALA A 64 10.18 -10.66 24.46
CA ALA A 64 10.59 -11.52 23.35
C ALA A 64 9.42 -12.42 22.88
N MET A 65 8.71 -13.08 23.80
CA MET A 65 7.60 -13.97 23.45
C MET A 65 6.39 -13.22 22.90
N ALA A 66 6.09 -12.01 23.39
CA ALA A 66 5.01 -11.19 22.84
C ALA A 66 5.27 -10.82 21.38
N ALA A 67 6.51 -10.46 21.02
CA ALA A 67 6.90 -10.15 19.65
C ALA A 67 6.84 -11.37 18.70
N CYS A 68 7.07 -12.59 19.20
CA CYS A 68 7.09 -13.80 18.37
C CYS A 68 5.71 -14.48 18.25
N PHE A 69 4.97 -14.53 19.36
CA PHE A 69 3.80 -15.40 19.53
C PHE A 69 2.58 -14.67 20.12
N GLY A 70 2.60 -13.34 20.26
CA GLY A 70 1.49 -12.58 20.85
C GLY A 70 0.13 -12.75 20.16
N LYS A 71 0.12 -13.21 18.91
CA LYS A 71 -1.10 -13.56 18.12
C LYS A 71 -1.44 -15.06 18.14
N THR A 72 -0.63 -15.90 18.77
CA THR A 72 -0.79 -17.37 18.86
C THR A 72 -0.73 -17.81 20.33
N PRO A 73 -1.79 -17.56 21.13
CA PRO A 73 -1.73 -17.57 22.59
C PRO A 73 -1.25 -18.89 23.21
N ASN A 74 -1.59 -20.03 22.62
CA ASN A 74 -1.15 -21.34 23.11
C ASN A 74 0.39 -21.48 23.07
N TYR A 75 1.02 -21.09 21.96
CA TYR A 75 2.48 -21.11 21.83
C TYR A 75 3.15 -20.05 22.70
N PHE A 76 2.56 -18.85 22.80
CA PHE A 76 3.03 -17.80 23.71
C PHE A 76 3.12 -18.29 25.16
N TRP A 77 2.04 -18.87 25.69
CA TRP A 77 2.01 -19.30 27.09
C TRP A 77 2.94 -20.47 27.36
N VAL A 78 2.97 -21.50 26.50
CA VAL A 78 3.87 -22.65 26.69
C VAL A 78 5.34 -22.20 26.68
N MET A 79 5.77 -21.42 25.68
CA MET A 79 7.17 -20.98 25.59
C MET A 79 7.55 -20.01 26.72
N THR A 80 6.67 -19.09 27.10
CA THR A 80 6.88 -18.16 28.22
C THR A 80 7.06 -18.93 29.53
N LEU A 81 6.18 -19.90 29.82
CA LEU A 81 6.26 -20.71 31.04
C LEU A 81 7.52 -21.59 31.08
N SER A 82 7.91 -22.20 29.96
CA SER A 82 9.17 -22.96 29.87
C SER A 82 10.41 -22.10 30.13
N LEU A 83 10.48 -20.90 29.56
CA LEU A 83 11.62 -19.99 29.76
C LEU A 83 11.67 -19.40 31.18
N ILE A 84 10.51 -19.12 31.80
CA ILE A 84 10.43 -18.72 33.21
C ILE A 84 10.85 -19.88 34.13
N GLY A 85 10.41 -21.10 33.84
CA GLY A 85 10.83 -22.30 34.57
C GLY A 85 12.35 -22.54 34.51
N LEU A 86 12.94 -22.40 33.32
CA LEU A 86 14.39 -22.46 33.14
C LEU A 86 15.11 -21.36 33.95
N THR A 87 14.60 -20.13 33.90
CA THR A 87 15.12 -18.99 34.67
C THR A 87 15.06 -19.23 36.19
N ALA A 88 13.99 -19.85 36.69
CA ALA A 88 13.87 -20.24 38.09
C ALA A 88 14.88 -21.33 38.46
N ALA A 89 15.09 -22.34 37.60
CA ALA A 89 16.09 -23.38 37.81
C ALA A 89 17.51 -22.81 37.94
N PHE A 90 17.90 -21.85 37.09
CA PHE A 90 19.19 -21.14 37.22
C PHE A 90 19.34 -20.40 38.55
N HIS A 91 18.28 -19.76 39.06
CA HIS A 91 18.32 -19.11 40.38
C HIS A 91 18.44 -20.13 41.53
N LEU A 92 17.72 -21.26 41.47
CA LEU A 92 17.80 -22.34 42.47
C LEU A 92 19.17 -23.02 42.49
N ILE A 93 19.79 -23.25 41.33
CA ILE A 93 21.16 -23.77 41.21
C ILE A 93 22.15 -22.79 41.87
N ALA A 94 21.99 -21.48 41.63
CA ALA A 94 22.82 -20.46 42.25
C ALA A 94 22.61 -20.28 43.76
N GLU A 95 21.54 -20.85 44.34
CA GLU A 95 21.32 -20.89 45.80
C GLU A 95 21.96 -22.14 46.43
N LYS A 96 21.93 -23.29 45.76
CA LYS A 96 22.69 -24.49 46.19
C LYS A 96 24.20 -24.33 46.16
N LEU A 97 24.73 -23.34 45.43
CA LEU A 97 26.16 -23.05 45.31
C LEU A 97 26.71 -22.03 46.33
N LEU A 98 25.87 -21.51 47.24
CA LEU A 98 26.25 -20.48 48.22
C LEU A 98 26.66 -21.07 49.58
N GLY A 99 27.97 -21.11 49.85
CA GLY A 99 28.52 -21.19 51.21
C GLY A 99 29.00 -19.81 51.68
N ARG A 100 28.58 -19.38 52.88
CA ARG A 100 28.80 -18.03 53.45
C ARG A 100 30.24 -17.48 53.26
N ALA A 101 30.34 -16.15 53.14
CA ALA A 101 31.57 -15.38 53.09
C ALA A 101 31.36 -14.06 53.87
N ASN A 102 32.40 -13.54 54.51
CA ASN A 102 32.36 -12.32 55.33
C ASN A 102 32.93 -11.11 54.55
N SER A 103 32.78 -9.90 55.11
CA SER A 103 33.17 -8.62 54.50
C SER A 103 34.31 -7.94 55.26
N GLU A 104 35.23 -7.26 54.54
CA GLU A 104 36.19 -6.27 55.09
C GLU A 104 36.67 -5.30 53.97
N PHE A 105 37.61 -4.36 54.26
CA PHE A 105 37.57 -2.96 53.78
C PHE A 105 38.40 -2.52 52.53
N GLU A 106 37.84 -1.54 51.80
CA GLU A 106 38.40 -0.32 51.16
C GLU A 106 39.47 -0.33 50.01
N LEU A 107 39.97 0.87 49.63
CA LEU A 107 40.32 1.34 48.26
C LEU A 107 41.68 2.07 48.20
N PRO A 108 42.29 2.40 47.02
CA PRO A 108 41.91 2.14 45.60
C PRO A 108 42.91 1.14 44.92
N SER A 109 43.72 1.31 43.84
CA SER A 109 43.87 2.17 42.63
C SER A 109 44.71 1.37 41.57
N PRO A 110 45.18 1.89 40.39
CA PRO A 110 44.66 2.92 39.49
C PRO A 110 44.42 2.39 38.03
N ARG A 111 43.80 3.23 37.17
CA ARG A 111 43.84 3.25 35.68
C ARG A 111 43.45 2.02 34.82
N GLU A 112 43.28 0.81 35.32
CA GLU A 112 42.88 -0.33 34.47
C GLU A 112 41.48 -0.16 33.83
N GLY A 113 41.33 -0.64 32.59
CA GLY A 113 40.04 -0.72 31.89
C GLY A 113 39.48 0.59 31.32
N VAL A 114 40.15 1.74 31.48
CA VAL A 114 39.65 3.04 30.97
C VAL A 114 39.39 3.02 29.47
N LEU A 115 40.29 2.43 28.67
CA LEU A 115 40.10 2.27 27.22
C LEU A 115 38.92 1.36 26.89
N THR A 116 38.76 0.25 27.62
CA THR A 116 37.63 -0.71 27.47
C THR A 116 36.28 -0.02 27.62
N VAL A 117 36.20 1.03 28.45
CA VAL A 117 34.95 1.77 28.74
C VAL A 117 34.78 2.96 27.81
N LEU A 118 35.86 3.65 27.45
CA LEU A 118 35.84 4.71 26.46
C LEU A 118 35.28 4.19 25.14
N PHE A 119 35.81 3.06 24.65
CA PHE A 119 35.40 2.44 23.39
C PHE A 119 34.23 1.44 23.52
N GLY A 120 33.98 0.86 24.70
CA GLY A 120 32.91 -0.13 24.92
C GLY A 120 31.61 0.41 25.51
N SER A 121 31.58 1.67 25.93
CA SER A 121 30.41 2.31 26.55
C SER A 121 30.27 3.79 26.20
N VAL A 122 31.28 4.62 26.49
CA VAL A 122 31.13 6.09 26.48
C VAL A 122 30.99 6.62 25.06
N LEU A 123 31.95 6.34 24.17
CA LEU A 123 31.96 6.85 22.81
C LEU A 123 30.85 6.23 21.93
N PRO A 124 30.56 4.91 21.98
CA PRO A 124 29.39 4.34 21.33
C PRO A 124 28.07 4.88 21.90
N GLY A 125 27.96 5.01 23.22
CA GLY A 125 26.76 5.52 23.87
C GLY A 125 26.45 6.96 23.45
N LEU A 126 27.45 7.85 23.45
CA LEU A 126 27.30 9.22 22.98
C LEU A 126 26.93 9.28 21.49
N GLY A 127 27.56 8.46 20.63
CA GLY A 127 27.23 8.40 19.20
C GLY A 127 25.79 7.92 18.94
N LEU A 128 25.32 6.92 19.68
CA LEU A 128 23.96 6.39 19.56
C LEU A 128 22.91 7.34 20.17
N ILE A 129 23.24 8.07 21.25
CA ILE A 129 22.40 9.15 21.78
C ILE A 129 22.29 10.29 20.76
N ALA A 130 23.41 10.73 20.17
CA ALA A 130 23.42 11.79 19.17
C ALA A 130 22.61 11.41 17.91
N TYR A 131 22.76 10.17 17.42
CA TYR A 131 21.91 9.65 16.35
C TYR A 131 20.43 9.64 16.74
N ALA A 132 20.09 9.19 17.95
CA ALA A 132 18.70 9.10 18.38
C ALA A 132 18.05 10.49 18.53
N LEU A 133 18.78 11.50 19.02
CA LEU A 133 18.33 12.90 19.05
C LEU A 133 18.08 13.44 17.62
N TYR A 134 19.00 13.18 16.68
CA TYR A 134 18.85 13.53 15.27
C TYR A 134 17.63 12.83 14.63
N SER A 135 17.44 11.53 14.92
CA SER A 135 16.30 10.73 14.48
C SER A 135 14.97 11.27 15.04
N LEU A 136 14.96 11.75 16.29
CA LEU A 136 13.80 12.37 16.93
C LEU A 136 13.40 13.66 16.18
N ILE A 137 14.36 14.56 15.97
CA ILE A 137 14.16 15.89 15.38
C ILE A 137 13.69 15.79 13.92
N ASN A 138 14.24 14.85 13.14
CA ASN A 138 13.92 14.70 11.72
C ASN A 138 12.80 13.68 11.42
N SER A 139 12.07 13.19 12.43
CA SER A 139 10.97 12.24 12.23
C SER A 139 9.65 12.95 11.84
N THR A 140 9.19 12.75 10.60
CA THR A 140 7.89 13.32 10.13
C THR A 140 6.67 12.64 10.75
N ASN A 141 6.79 11.37 11.15
CA ASN A 141 5.74 10.58 11.78
C ASN A 141 6.29 9.95 13.08
N PHE A 142 6.20 10.71 14.18
CA PHE A 142 6.73 10.29 15.48
C PHE A 142 5.77 9.36 16.24
N ASN A 143 6.05 8.06 16.25
CA ASN A 143 5.47 7.13 17.23
C ASN A 143 6.42 7.02 18.43
N PHE A 144 6.02 7.64 19.55
CA PHE A 144 6.79 7.67 20.80
C PHE A 144 7.26 6.28 21.26
N PHE A 145 6.38 5.28 21.20
CA PHE A 145 6.71 3.93 21.70
C PHE A 145 7.71 3.18 20.79
N ASP A 146 7.61 3.34 19.47
CA ASP A 146 8.55 2.72 18.54
C ASP A 146 9.94 3.36 18.63
N GLU A 147 10.03 4.69 18.72
CA GLU A 147 11.31 5.38 18.87
C GLU A 147 11.94 5.13 20.25
N LEU A 148 11.15 5.09 21.33
CA LEU A 148 11.63 4.71 22.66
C LEU A 148 12.12 3.25 22.71
N GLY A 149 11.45 2.33 22.00
CA GLY A 149 11.88 0.94 21.87
C GLY A 149 13.23 0.81 21.15
N LYS A 150 13.41 1.53 20.03
CA LYS A 150 14.69 1.61 19.30
C LYS A 150 15.79 2.20 20.19
N LEU A 151 15.55 3.36 20.80
CA LEU A 151 16.44 4.01 21.77
C LEU A 151 16.94 3.05 22.85
N THR A 152 16.00 2.32 23.48
CA THR A 152 16.30 1.37 24.54
C THR A 152 17.22 0.25 24.04
N LEU A 153 16.95 -0.32 22.85
CA LEU A 153 17.77 -1.38 22.27
C LEU A 153 19.16 -0.89 21.83
N LEU A 154 19.29 0.34 21.30
CA LEU A 154 20.59 0.91 20.94
C LEU A 154 21.48 1.08 22.18
N LEU A 155 20.91 1.55 23.30
CA LEU A 155 21.69 1.98 24.48
C LEU A 155 21.91 0.89 25.53
N VAL A 156 21.16 -0.22 25.50
CA VAL A 156 21.25 -1.28 26.53
C VAL A 156 22.67 -1.85 26.68
N VAL A 157 23.39 -2.09 25.58
CA VAL A 157 24.75 -2.64 25.61
C VAL A 157 25.77 -1.65 26.17
N PRO A 158 25.89 -0.39 25.66
CA PRO A 158 26.74 0.64 26.28
C PRO A 158 26.49 0.82 27.78
N VAL A 159 25.22 0.86 28.21
CA VAL A 159 24.82 1.04 29.62
C VAL A 159 25.15 -0.18 30.49
N PHE A 160 24.95 -1.40 29.97
CA PHE A 160 25.27 -2.64 30.69
C PHE A 160 26.79 -2.81 30.84
N ASN A 161 27.57 -2.59 29.78
CA ASN A 161 29.04 -2.56 29.86
C ASN A 161 29.54 -1.55 30.90
N PHE A 162 28.94 -0.34 30.94
CA PHE A 162 29.31 0.70 31.90
C PHE A 162 28.96 0.31 33.34
N SER A 163 27.82 -0.31 33.56
CA SER A 163 27.35 -0.77 34.88
C SER A 163 28.20 -1.92 35.43
N VAL A 164 28.59 -2.86 34.57
CA VAL A 164 29.50 -3.96 34.92
C VAL A 164 30.88 -3.39 35.27
N TRP A 165 31.44 -2.50 34.45
CA TRP A 165 32.71 -1.83 34.77
C TRP A 165 32.64 -1.00 36.05
N SER A 166 31.59 -0.21 36.25
CA SER A 166 31.41 0.61 37.46
C SER A 166 31.39 -0.26 38.71
N SER A 167 30.79 -1.45 38.64
CA SER A 167 30.79 -2.43 39.72
C SER A 167 32.18 -3.03 39.99
N LEU A 168 32.94 -3.35 38.93
CA LEU A 168 34.33 -3.82 39.05
C LEU A 168 35.28 -2.74 39.56
N ARG A 169 35.15 -1.50 39.09
CA ARG A 169 35.97 -0.34 39.51
C ARG A 169 35.76 0.01 40.98
N ARG A 170 34.53 -0.13 41.50
CA ARG A 170 34.23 0.04 42.92
C ARG A 170 34.80 -1.09 43.81
N ARG A 171 35.40 -2.13 43.20
CA ARG A 171 35.92 -3.35 43.86
C ARG A 171 34.95 -4.02 44.85
N TYR A 172 33.64 -3.86 44.64
CA TYR A 172 32.60 -4.36 45.55
C TYR A 172 31.32 -4.73 44.80
N LEU A 173 30.94 -6.02 44.84
CA LEU A 173 29.85 -6.58 44.02
C LEU A 173 28.55 -6.78 44.80
N ILE A 174 27.84 -5.69 45.10
CA ILE A 174 26.55 -5.69 45.83
C ILE A 174 25.52 -6.69 45.24
N ARG A 175 25.53 -6.93 43.93
CA ARG A 175 24.54 -7.78 43.23
C ARG A 175 25.19 -8.64 42.12
N PRO A 176 25.92 -9.72 42.43
CA PRO A 176 26.65 -10.49 41.41
C PRO A 176 25.72 -11.21 40.42
N ARG A 177 24.50 -11.62 40.86
CA ARG A 177 23.47 -12.20 39.98
C ARG A 177 23.05 -11.21 38.88
N LEU A 178 22.76 -9.97 39.26
CA LEU A 178 22.36 -8.91 38.32
C LEU A 178 23.52 -8.48 37.42
N THR A 179 24.72 -8.31 37.99
CA THR A 179 25.93 -7.93 37.23
C THR A 179 26.29 -9.00 36.20
N GLY A 180 26.13 -10.29 36.54
CA GLY A 180 26.24 -11.40 35.61
C GLY A 180 25.24 -11.32 34.47
N VAL A 181 23.93 -11.20 34.76
CA VAL A 181 22.90 -11.07 33.70
C VAL A 181 23.22 -9.90 32.76
N MET A 182 23.62 -8.74 33.30
CA MET A 182 23.95 -7.56 32.49
C MET A 182 25.19 -7.78 31.61
N ASN A 183 26.27 -8.38 32.14
CA ASN A 183 27.46 -8.72 31.35
C ASN A 183 27.15 -9.74 30.25
N GLY A 184 26.42 -10.80 30.60
CA GLY A 184 25.98 -11.83 29.66
C GLY A 184 25.13 -11.28 28.52
N PHE A 185 24.12 -10.49 28.86
CA PHE A 185 23.20 -9.89 27.90
C PHE A 185 23.93 -8.90 26.97
N ALA A 186 24.88 -8.12 27.50
CA ALA A 186 25.73 -7.26 26.68
C ALA A 186 26.62 -8.05 25.70
N LEU A 187 27.20 -9.17 26.15
CA LEU A 187 28.05 -10.04 25.34
C LEU A 187 27.26 -10.71 24.20
N GLY A 188 26.17 -11.42 24.52
CA GLY A 188 25.42 -12.16 23.51
C GLY A 188 24.69 -11.26 22.50
N LEU A 189 24.24 -10.07 22.92
CA LEU A 189 23.64 -9.09 22.03
C LEU A 189 24.67 -8.48 21.08
N SER A 190 25.86 -8.11 21.59
CA SER A 190 26.96 -7.60 20.76
C SER A 190 27.48 -8.66 19.77
N ALA A 191 27.55 -9.93 20.20
CA ALA A 191 27.93 -11.05 19.34
C ALA A 191 26.91 -11.25 18.21
N SER A 192 25.62 -11.21 18.55
CA SER A 192 24.53 -11.32 17.58
C SER A 192 24.56 -10.20 16.53
N TRP A 193 24.76 -8.94 16.95
CA TRP A 193 24.92 -7.81 16.03
C TRP A 193 26.20 -7.93 15.18
N THR A 194 27.30 -8.45 15.74
CA THR A 194 28.55 -8.68 14.99
C THR A 194 28.33 -9.70 13.87
N VAL A 195 27.57 -10.78 14.12
CA VAL A 195 27.21 -11.79 13.11
C VAL A 195 26.30 -11.19 12.02
N ILE A 196 25.33 -10.35 12.40
CA ILE A 196 24.47 -9.62 11.44
C ILE A 196 25.32 -8.70 10.56
N TRP A 197 26.24 -7.93 11.16
CA TRP A 197 27.13 -7.01 10.46
C TRP A 197 28.07 -7.73 9.47
N LEU A 198 28.65 -8.86 9.88
CA LEU A 198 29.48 -9.69 9.00
C LEU A 198 28.66 -10.21 7.80
N LYS A 199 27.43 -10.68 8.02
CA LYS A 199 26.56 -11.10 6.92
C LYS A 199 26.23 -9.95 5.97
N SER A 200 25.83 -8.79 6.50
CA SER A 200 25.45 -7.63 5.68
C SER A 200 26.61 -7.02 4.91
N SER A 201 27.84 -7.11 5.44
CA SER A 201 29.02 -6.47 4.83
C SER A 201 29.77 -7.37 3.83
N PHE A 202 29.63 -8.70 3.95
CA PHE A 202 30.40 -9.66 3.13
C PHE A 202 29.56 -10.62 2.27
N ILE A 203 28.26 -10.79 2.55
CA ILE A 203 27.42 -11.82 1.88
C ILE A 203 26.26 -11.21 1.07
N SER A 204 25.70 -10.09 1.50
CA SER A 204 24.53 -9.47 0.85
C SER A 204 24.83 -8.07 0.32
N HIS A 205 24.96 -7.95 -1.01
CA HIS A 205 24.95 -6.65 -1.67
C HIS A 205 23.53 -6.07 -1.64
N ALA A 206 23.42 -4.77 -1.33
CA ALA A 206 22.18 -4.00 -1.17
C ALA A 206 21.21 -4.49 -0.07
N ALA A 207 21.31 -3.85 1.10
CA ALA A 207 20.19 -3.68 2.02
C ALA A 207 20.20 -2.23 2.52
N ASP A 208 19.11 -1.49 2.29
CA ASP A 208 18.94 -0.08 2.71
C ASP A 208 18.80 0.04 4.23
N THR A 209 19.89 -0.20 4.94
CA THR A 209 19.95 -0.13 6.39
C THR A 209 20.00 1.32 6.86
N LYS A 210 18.92 1.78 7.50
CA LYS A 210 18.83 3.14 8.04
C LYS A 210 20.02 3.44 8.94
N PHE A 211 20.63 4.62 8.75
CA PHE A 211 21.95 5.03 9.26
C PHE A 211 22.26 4.64 10.72
N GLY A 212 21.31 4.74 11.65
CA GLY A 212 21.51 4.36 13.05
C GLY A 212 21.77 2.86 13.28
N TRP A 213 21.20 1.98 12.46
CA TRP A 213 21.51 0.54 12.50
C TRP A 213 22.91 0.27 11.94
N MET A 214 23.31 0.96 10.86
CA MET A 214 24.66 0.87 10.32
C MET A 214 25.71 1.32 11.35
N LEU A 215 25.42 2.37 12.13
CA LEU A 215 26.26 2.83 13.25
C LEU A 215 26.34 1.79 14.38
N LEU A 216 25.22 1.17 14.79
CA LEU A 216 25.23 0.10 15.80
C LEU A 216 26.02 -1.14 15.31
N LEU A 217 25.76 -1.59 14.09
CA LEU A 217 26.36 -2.79 13.51
C LEU A 217 27.88 -2.63 13.34
N SER A 218 28.36 -1.49 12.85
CA SER A 218 29.80 -1.20 12.74
C SER A 218 30.51 -1.03 14.09
N LEU A 219 29.81 -0.55 15.14
CA LEU A 219 30.36 -0.49 16.51
C LEU A 219 30.28 -1.84 17.26
N SER A 220 29.45 -2.78 16.81
CA SER A 220 29.20 -4.04 17.52
C SER A 220 30.43 -4.92 17.80
N PRO A 221 31.48 -5.00 16.94
CA PRO A 221 32.70 -5.74 17.26
C PRO A 221 33.48 -5.14 18.44
N VAL A 222 33.44 -3.80 18.57
CA VAL A 222 34.10 -3.06 19.65
C VAL A 222 33.33 -3.23 20.97
N LEU A 223 32.01 -3.16 20.91
CA LEU A 223 31.12 -3.47 22.04
C LEU A 223 31.29 -4.92 22.53
N LEU A 224 31.44 -5.87 21.60
CA LEU A 224 31.71 -7.28 21.89
C LEU A 224 33.07 -7.47 22.57
N PHE A 225 34.14 -6.87 22.04
CA PHE A 225 35.47 -6.95 22.66
C PHE A 225 35.46 -6.40 24.10
N ALA A 226 34.75 -5.29 24.33
CA ALA A 226 34.59 -4.73 25.67
C ALA A 226 33.79 -5.66 26.60
N ALA A 227 32.66 -6.20 26.14
CA ALA A 227 31.84 -7.13 26.92
C ALA A 227 32.63 -8.40 27.30
N VAL A 228 33.37 -8.98 26.36
CA VAL A 228 34.24 -10.16 26.58
C VAL A 228 35.37 -9.85 27.57
N ARG A 229 36.03 -8.68 27.45
CA ARG A 229 37.04 -8.24 28.43
C ARG A 229 36.45 -8.10 29.83
N LEU A 230 35.27 -7.48 29.95
CA LEU A 230 34.55 -7.35 31.22
C LEU A 230 34.13 -8.72 31.78
N SER A 231 33.79 -9.72 30.95
CA SER A 231 33.56 -11.10 31.41
C SER A 231 34.81 -11.75 31.99
N PHE A 232 35.98 -11.55 31.36
CA PHE A 232 37.25 -12.06 31.87
C PHE A 232 37.68 -11.36 33.17
N ASP A 233 37.54 -10.03 33.27
CA ASP A 233 37.79 -9.30 34.51
C ASP A 233 36.84 -9.76 35.63
N LEU A 234 35.54 -9.88 35.35
CA LEU A 234 34.51 -10.37 36.28
C LEU A 234 34.78 -11.81 36.76
N HIS A 235 35.36 -12.67 35.91
CA HIS A 235 35.74 -14.02 36.31
C HIS A 235 37.04 -14.08 37.13
N ARG A 236 38.07 -13.33 36.73
CA ARG A 236 39.43 -13.42 37.32
C ARG A 236 39.59 -12.64 38.63
N LYS A 237 39.05 -11.41 38.66
CA LYS A 237 39.26 -10.42 39.74
C LYS A 237 38.28 -10.55 40.90
N THR A 238 37.35 -11.50 40.85
CA THR A 238 36.37 -11.75 41.92
C THR A 238 36.69 -13.04 42.67
N GLU A 239 36.18 -13.18 43.90
CA GLU A 239 36.34 -14.44 44.66
C GLU A 239 35.80 -15.66 43.90
N PRO A 240 36.42 -16.86 44.00
CA PRO A 240 35.98 -18.05 43.28
C PRO A 240 34.51 -18.47 43.47
N LYS A 241 33.86 -18.12 44.59
CA LYS A 241 32.42 -18.34 44.82
C LYS A 241 31.57 -17.33 44.05
N ILE A 242 31.88 -16.04 44.21
CA ILE A 242 31.18 -14.92 43.56
C ILE A 242 31.34 -15.01 42.03
N SER A 243 32.56 -15.30 41.57
CA SER A 243 32.93 -15.56 40.18
C SER A 243 32.02 -16.59 39.52
N ARG A 244 31.86 -17.79 40.11
CA ARG A 244 30.95 -18.84 39.59
C ARG A 244 29.52 -18.35 39.42
N ILE A 245 28.98 -17.65 40.41
CA ILE A 245 27.62 -17.09 40.36
C ILE A 245 27.51 -16.08 39.23
N ALA A 246 28.47 -15.15 39.14
CA ALA A 246 28.49 -14.13 38.09
C ALA A 246 28.60 -14.75 36.68
N THR A 247 29.44 -15.78 36.48
CA THR A 247 29.57 -16.48 35.19
C THR A 247 28.31 -17.28 34.84
N THR A 248 27.68 -17.96 35.79
CA THR A 248 26.41 -18.70 35.56
C THR A 248 25.29 -17.74 35.14
N PHE A 249 25.19 -16.57 35.77
CA PHE A 249 24.24 -15.54 35.35
C PHE A 249 24.64 -14.82 34.06
N SER A 250 25.93 -14.76 33.73
CA SER A 250 26.40 -14.29 32.41
C SER A 250 26.03 -15.27 31.29
N PHE A 251 26.08 -16.58 31.54
CA PHE A 251 25.58 -17.57 30.57
C PHE A 251 24.07 -17.41 30.35
N LEU A 252 23.28 -17.26 31.42
CA LEU A 252 21.84 -17.00 31.32
C LEU A 252 21.53 -15.68 30.58
N GLY A 253 22.23 -14.59 30.90
CA GLY A 253 22.07 -13.31 30.21
C GLY A 253 22.41 -13.39 28.72
N CYS A 254 23.48 -14.11 28.36
CA CYS A 254 23.88 -14.36 26.98
C CYS A 254 22.79 -15.13 26.23
N LEU A 255 22.33 -16.26 26.78
CA LEU A 255 21.24 -17.06 26.21
C LEU A 255 19.96 -16.21 26.00
N LEU A 256 19.57 -15.39 26.99
CA LEU A 256 18.42 -14.50 26.87
C LEU A 256 18.59 -13.44 25.77
N SER A 257 19.79 -12.88 25.59
CA SER A 257 20.04 -11.91 24.50
C SER A 257 20.03 -12.55 23.11
N ILE A 258 20.54 -13.77 22.97
CA ILE A 258 20.48 -14.52 21.71
C ILE A 258 19.02 -14.88 21.39
N LEU A 259 18.25 -15.36 22.38
CA LEU A 259 16.82 -15.61 22.20
C LEU A 259 16.05 -14.33 21.83
N PHE A 260 16.34 -13.19 22.45
CA PHE A 260 15.73 -11.90 22.12
C PHE A 260 15.96 -11.49 20.65
N VAL A 261 17.17 -11.72 20.11
CA VAL A 261 17.50 -11.41 18.70
C VAL A 261 16.89 -12.41 17.73
N PHE A 262 17.03 -13.72 18.01
CA PHE A 262 16.74 -14.76 17.02
C PHE A 262 15.33 -15.33 17.09
N ALA A 263 14.61 -15.22 18.22
CA ALA A 263 13.24 -15.72 18.32
C ALA A 263 12.27 -15.06 17.32
N PRO A 264 12.29 -13.74 17.03
CA PRO A 264 11.41 -13.14 16.02
C PRO A 264 11.59 -13.74 14.62
N LEU A 265 12.78 -14.28 14.32
CA LEU A 265 13.09 -14.91 13.04
C LEU A 265 12.45 -16.29 12.91
N THR A 266 12.12 -16.97 14.01
CA THR A 266 11.51 -18.31 14.00
C THR A 266 10.13 -18.31 13.35
N ARG A 267 9.29 -17.31 13.68
CA ARG A 267 7.99 -17.08 13.03
C ARG A 267 8.17 -16.85 11.53
N THR A 268 9.12 -16.00 11.17
CA THR A 268 9.47 -15.71 9.76
C THR A 268 9.90 -16.96 9.00
N PHE A 269 10.81 -17.77 9.55
CA PHE A 269 11.21 -19.05 8.95
C PHE A 269 10.02 -20.00 8.77
N TYR A 270 9.16 -20.12 9.79
CA TYR A 270 8.00 -21.03 9.75
C TYR A 270 7.01 -20.67 8.63
N ILE A 271 6.66 -19.40 8.49
CA ILE A 271 5.81 -18.94 7.39
C ILE A 271 6.51 -19.12 6.03
N GLN A 272 7.83 -18.84 5.95
CA GLN A 272 8.57 -19.02 4.70
C GLN A 272 8.70 -20.49 4.29
N SER A 273 8.75 -21.45 5.23
CA SER A 273 8.63 -22.88 4.91
C SER A 273 7.26 -23.22 4.35
N LEU A 274 6.16 -22.81 5.00
CA LEU A 274 4.80 -23.06 4.48
C LEU A 274 4.60 -22.50 3.06
N LEU A 275 5.13 -21.30 2.77
CA LEU A 275 5.14 -20.72 1.42
C LEU A 275 6.00 -21.54 0.44
N SER A 276 7.22 -21.93 0.84
CA SER A 276 8.09 -22.83 0.07
C SER A 276 7.39 -24.12 -0.34
N ASP A 277 6.64 -24.70 0.59
CA ASP A 277 6.06 -26.03 0.44
C ASP A 277 4.84 -25.96 -0.48
N ILE A 278 4.01 -24.91 -0.37
CA ILE A 278 2.94 -24.60 -1.34
C ILE A 278 3.50 -24.42 -2.76
N PHE A 279 4.59 -23.66 -2.94
CA PHE A 279 5.17 -23.42 -4.27
C PHE A 279 5.87 -24.65 -4.89
N LYS A 280 6.14 -25.70 -4.09
CA LYS A 280 6.71 -26.98 -4.56
C LYS A 280 5.66 -28.08 -4.72
N ALA A 281 4.55 -28.02 -3.99
CA ALA A 281 3.52 -29.05 -3.98
C ALA A 281 2.76 -29.14 -5.31
N PRO A 282 2.27 -30.33 -5.71
CA PRO A 282 1.33 -30.48 -6.81
C PRO A 282 0.03 -29.69 -6.59
N GLN A 283 -0.63 -29.27 -7.67
CA GLN A 283 -1.89 -28.51 -7.60
C GLN A 283 -3.01 -29.24 -6.82
N THR A 284 -2.96 -30.57 -6.73
CA THR A 284 -3.90 -31.39 -5.95
C THR A 284 -3.69 -31.30 -4.43
N GLU A 285 -2.49 -30.95 -3.97
CA GLU A 285 -2.13 -30.85 -2.54
C GLU A 285 -2.16 -29.40 -2.04
N GLN A 286 -1.87 -28.43 -2.92
CA GLN A 286 -1.88 -27.00 -2.62
C GLN A 286 -3.13 -26.50 -1.86
N PRO A 287 -4.38 -26.92 -2.13
CA PRO A 287 -5.55 -26.36 -1.44
C PRO A 287 -5.55 -26.64 0.07
N ALA A 288 -5.09 -27.83 0.49
CA ALA A 288 -4.95 -28.18 1.90
C ALA A 288 -3.82 -27.37 2.58
N LEU A 289 -2.71 -27.15 1.87
CA LEU A 289 -1.60 -26.34 2.37
C LEU A 289 -1.97 -24.84 2.46
N ILE A 290 -2.77 -24.32 1.52
CA ILE A 290 -3.31 -22.96 1.53
C ILE A 290 -4.26 -22.75 2.71
N ALA A 291 -5.16 -23.71 2.98
CA ALA A 291 -6.04 -23.66 4.15
C ALA A 291 -5.24 -23.67 5.48
N ASN A 292 -4.19 -24.50 5.57
CA ASN A 292 -3.28 -24.53 6.71
C ASN A 292 -2.50 -23.20 6.88
N LEU A 293 -2.01 -22.61 5.79
CA LEU A 293 -1.35 -21.30 5.82
C LEU A 293 -2.32 -20.20 6.26
N ARG A 294 -3.57 -20.20 5.77
CA ARG A 294 -4.61 -19.22 6.16
C ARG A 294 -4.94 -19.28 7.65
N ALA A 295 -4.91 -20.47 8.26
CA ALA A 295 -5.15 -20.63 9.69
C ALA A 295 -4.02 -20.11 10.60
N GLN A 296 -2.84 -19.76 10.05
CA GLN A 296 -1.64 -19.47 10.84
C GLN A 296 -0.91 -18.16 10.46
N ALA A 297 -0.97 -17.73 9.20
CA ALA A 297 -0.36 -16.51 8.70
C ALA A 297 -1.27 -15.29 8.92
N THR A 298 -0.66 -14.15 9.22
CA THR A 298 -1.35 -12.86 9.32
C THR A 298 -1.02 -11.95 8.12
N PRO A 299 -1.78 -10.86 7.89
CA PRO A 299 -1.46 -9.88 6.84
C PRO A 299 -0.11 -9.16 6.99
N GLU A 300 0.55 -9.27 8.15
CA GLU A 300 1.95 -8.86 8.38
C GLU A 300 2.93 -9.93 7.91
N ASP A 301 2.65 -11.22 8.18
CA ASP A 301 3.49 -12.34 7.74
C ASP A 301 3.49 -12.50 6.22
N LEU A 302 2.34 -12.25 5.58
CA LEU A 302 2.16 -12.40 4.12
C LEU A 302 2.69 -11.21 3.30
N ARG A 303 2.65 -9.98 3.84
CA ARG A 303 3.20 -8.78 3.16
C ARG A 303 4.07 -7.92 4.10
N PRO A 304 5.25 -8.41 4.55
CA PRO A 304 6.08 -7.72 5.55
C PRO A 304 6.65 -6.38 5.05
N SER A 305 6.74 -6.18 3.74
CA SER A 305 7.11 -4.93 3.08
C SER A 305 6.06 -3.81 3.26
N LYS A 306 4.79 -4.18 3.45
CA LYS A 306 3.63 -3.27 3.54
C LYS A 306 3.16 -3.06 4.98
N ASN A 307 3.18 -4.12 5.78
CA ASN A 307 2.88 -4.13 7.21
C ASN A 307 4.13 -4.62 7.95
N PRO A 308 5.10 -3.75 8.27
CA PRO A 308 6.33 -4.15 8.94
C PRO A 308 6.03 -4.71 10.33
N VAL A 309 6.58 -5.89 10.63
CA VAL A 309 6.45 -6.57 11.93
C VAL A 309 6.82 -5.62 13.06
N SER A 310 5.96 -5.51 14.07
CA SER A 310 6.09 -4.54 15.14
C SER A 310 7.35 -4.75 16.00
N GLY A 311 7.85 -3.67 16.60
CA GLY A 311 9.07 -3.67 17.41
C GLY A 311 10.36 -3.51 16.59
N PHE A 312 10.80 -4.56 15.87
CA PHE A 312 12.17 -4.58 15.32
C PHE A 312 12.27 -5.09 13.87
N ALA A 313 12.70 -4.18 12.99
CA ALA A 313 13.12 -4.49 11.62
C ALA A 313 14.45 -5.29 11.52
N LEU A 314 14.85 -6.02 12.58
CA LEU A 314 16.08 -6.81 12.57
C LEU A 314 16.01 -7.97 11.56
N SER A 315 14.81 -8.55 11.40
CA SER A 315 14.52 -9.54 10.35
C SER A 315 14.72 -8.97 8.95
N SER A 316 14.55 -7.65 8.75
CA SER A 316 14.75 -6.98 7.45
C SER A 316 16.21 -7.00 6.98
N MET A 317 17.16 -7.17 7.90
CA MET A 317 18.60 -7.17 7.61
C MET A 317 19.15 -8.59 7.45
N LEU A 318 18.38 -9.61 7.83
CA LEU A 318 18.83 -11.01 7.85
C LEU A 318 18.33 -11.84 6.67
N PHE A 319 17.21 -11.48 6.05
CA PHE A 319 16.64 -12.21 4.90
C PHE A 319 16.01 -11.23 3.91
N GLY A 320 16.40 -11.29 2.63
CA GLY A 320 15.80 -10.46 1.57
C GLY A 320 14.31 -10.78 1.42
N ASN A 321 14.03 -11.90 0.76
CA ASN A 321 12.68 -12.39 0.47
C ASN A 321 12.00 -12.94 1.74
N ARG A 322 10.86 -12.36 2.13
CA ARG A 322 10.03 -12.81 3.27
C ARG A 322 8.56 -12.50 2.99
N GLY A 323 7.69 -13.49 3.17
CA GLY A 323 6.29 -13.39 2.77
C GLY A 323 6.16 -13.46 1.25
N LEU A 324 5.26 -12.63 0.71
CA LEU A 324 4.98 -12.48 -0.72
C LEU A 324 5.30 -11.04 -1.14
N ASP A 325 6.18 -10.88 -2.11
CA ASP A 325 6.58 -9.58 -2.65
C ASP A 325 5.70 -9.17 -3.85
N GLY A 326 5.00 -10.13 -4.45
CA GLY A 326 3.98 -9.92 -5.50
C GLY A 326 4.58 -9.72 -6.89
N GLY A 327 5.87 -10.01 -7.06
CA GLY A 327 6.61 -9.88 -8.32
C GLY A 327 6.25 -10.94 -9.36
N SER A 328 5.54 -12.00 -8.96
CA SER A 328 5.03 -13.04 -9.85
C SER A 328 3.52 -13.26 -9.67
N ASP A 329 2.86 -13.67 -10.74
CA ASP A 329 1.41 -13.94 -10.78
C ASP A 329 1.01 -14.97 -9.72
N ARG A 330 1.80 -16.03 -9.57
CA ARG A 330 1.63 -17.08 -8.56
C ARG A 330 1.66 -16.56 -7.12
N GLU A 331 2.44 -15.53 -6.81
CA GLU A 331 2.43 -14.89 -5.49
C GLU A 331 1.16 -14.05 -5.29
N ARG A 332 0.68 -13.36 -6.33
CA ARG A 332 -0.54 -12.55 -6.29
C ARG A 332 -1.77 -13.45 -6.15
N ASP A 333 -1.83 -14.55 -6.90
CA ASP A 333 -2.86 -15.58 -6.80
C ASP A 333 -2.87 -16.24 -5.41
N LEU A 334 -1.70 -16.62 -4.89
CA LEU A 334 -1.58 -17.21 -3.55
C LEU A 334 -2.00 -16.24 -2.46
N PHE A 335 -1.60 -14.96 -2.56
CA PHE A 335 -2.05 -13.93 -1.62
C PHE A 335 -3.58 -13.80 -1.63
N PHE A 336 -4.22 -13.75 -2.81
CA PHE A 336 -5.68 -13.72 -2.89
C PHE A 336 -6.29 -14.96 -2.26
N LYS A 337 -5.87 -16.18 -2.65
CA LYS A 337 -6.41 -17.45 -2.12
C LYS A 337 -6.31 -17.56 -0.60
N VAL A 338 -5.23 -17.04 0.00
CA VAL A 338 -5.09 -16.97 1.46
C VAL A 338 -5.95 -15.85 2.06
N ALA A 339 -5.80 -14.59 1.62
CA ALA A 339 -6.29 -13.41 2.34
C ALA A 339 -7.64 -12.85 1.87
N GLY A 340 -8.17 -13.29 0.72
CA GLY A 340 -9.45 -12.82 0.15
C GLY A 340 -9.47 -11.38 -0.36
N LYS A 341 -8.29 -10.81 -0.63
CA LYS A 341 -8.10 -9.43 -1.07
C LYS A 341 -7.06 -9.36 -2.18
N SER A 342 -7.16 -8.41 -3.09
CA SER A 342 -6.15 -8.24 -4.16
C SER A 342 -4.83 -7.79 -3.56
N PHE A 343 -3.71 -8.29 -4.11
CA PHE A 343 -2.37 -7.94 -3.63
C PHE A 343 -2.12 -6.42 -3.63
N ASN A 344 -2.73 -5.71 -4.59
CA ASN A 344 -2.50 -4.29 -4.83
C ASN A 344 -3.51 -3.34 -4.15
N GLU A 345 -4.63 -3.82 -3.59
CA GLU A 345 -5.75 -2.97 -3.15
C GLU A 345 -5.33 -1.81 -2.23
N ASP A 346 -4.71 -2.09 -1.08
CA ASP A 346 -4.27 -1.07 -0.12
C ASP A 346 -2.98 -0.31 -0.55
N ALA A 347 -2.64 -0.30 -1.85
CA ALA A 347 -1.66 0.64 -2.41
C ALA A 347 -2.25 2.05 -2.62
N THR A 348 -3.58 2.16 -2.75
CA THR A 348 -4.30 3.45 -2.87
C THR A 348 -4.37 4.22 -1.55
N VAL A 349 -4.39 3.50 -0.42
CA VAL A 349 -4.68 4.03 0.93
C VAL A 349 -3.45 4.58 1.67
N LYS A 350 -2.23 4.15 1.32
CA LYS A 350 -0.99 4.55 2.03
C LYS A 350 0.08 5.16 1.13
N ASN A 351 -0.23 6.35 0.59
CA ASN A 351 0.83 7.31 0.27
C ASN A 351 1.68 7.58 1.53
N ARG A 352 3.00 7.73 1.36
CA ARG A 352 3.94 7.91 2.47
C ARG A 352 3.61 9.18 3.29
N PRO A 353 3.79 9.18 4.62
CA PRO A 353 3.58 10.35 5.47
C PRO A 353 4.68 11.40 5.24
N GLY A 354 4.49 12.22 4.20
CA GLY A 354 5.49 13.16 3.70
C GLY A 354 4.99 14.23 2.73
N ASN A 355 3.67 14.33 2.47
CA ASN A 355 3.04 15.56 1.96
C ASN A 355 1.52 15.49 2.11
N HIS A 356 0.95 16.31 2.98
CA HIS A 356 -0.50 16.42 3.16
C HIS A 356 -1.08 17.52 2.27
N ASP A 357 -1.48 17.16 1.06
CA ASP A 357 -2.60 17.85 0.40
C ASP A 357 -3.90 17.16 0.86
N ALA A 358 -4.36 17.54 2.07
CA ALA A 358 -5.29 16.79 2.92
C ALA A 358 -6.76 16.75 2.43
N ASN A 359 -6.97 16.85 1.11
CA ASN A 359 -8.26 16.95 0.46
C ASN A 359 -8.39 15.91 -0.67
N GLN A 360 -8.30 14.61 -0.36
CA GLN A 360 -8.67 13.53 -1.28
C GLN A 360 -9.40 12.39 -0.51
N PRO A 361 -10.70 12.15 -0.76
CA PRO A 361 -11.38 10.94 -0.30
C PRO A 361 -11.09 9.79 -1.27
N GLU A 362 -11.14 8.58 -0.75
CA GLU A 362 -11.02 7.35 -1.55
C GLU A 362 -12.19 7.24 -2.56
N GLU A 363 -11.85 6.77 -3.76
CA GLU A 363 -12.77 6.42 -4.83
C GLU A 363 -12.84 4.88 -4.88
N SER A 364 -14.06 4.32 -4.77
CA SER A 364 -14.32 2.88 -4.88
C SER A 364 -13.97 2.40 -6.29
N ALA A 365 -13.15 1.36 -6.40
CA ALA A 365 -12.45 1.02 -7.65
C ALA A 365 -13.01 -0.26 -8.29
N ASP A 366 -14.03 -0.12 -9.14
CA ASP A 366 -14.71 -1.21 -9.88
C ASP A 366 -13.69 -2.20 -10.53
N LEU A 367 -14.05 -3.48 -10.79
CA LEU A 367 -13.09 -4.49 -11.35
C LEU A 367 -12.33 -3.98 -12.56
N ASP A 368 -13.12 -3.32 -13.39
CA ASP A 368 -12.78 -2.74 -14.67
C ASP A 368 -11.86 -1.49 -14.52
N THR A 369 -11.37 -1.21 -13.30
CA THR A 369 -10.36 -0.20 -12.98
C THR A 369 -8.98 -0.81 -12.70
N THR A 370 -8.84 -2.06 -12.23
CA THR A 370 -7.49 -2.61 -11.90
C THR A 370 -6.67 -2.96 -13.14
N ALA A 371 -7.22 -3.73 -14.09
CA ALA A 371 -6.56 -3.98 -15.38
C ALA A 371 -6.33 -2.67 -16.17
N VAL A 372 -7.22 -1.70 -15.98
CA VAL A 372 -7.14 -0.35 -16.52
C VAL A 372 -6.00 0.47 -15.91
N TYR A 373 -5.79 0.42 -14.59
CA TYR A 373 -4.62 1.02 -13.93
C TYR A 373 -3.33 0.26 -14.31
N ALA A 374 -3.37 -1.05 -14.52
CA ALA A 374 -2.21 -1.82 -14.98
C ALA A 374 -1.79 -1.42 -16.42
N ALA A 375 -2.73 -1.24 -17.34
CA ALA A 375 -2.47 -0.76 -18.69
C ALA A 375 -1.90 0.68 -18.72
N VAL A 376 -2.30 1.51 -17.75
CA VAL A 376 -1.87 2.90 -17.59
C VAL A 376 -0.52 3.03 -16.86
N GLY A 377 -0.23 2.13 -15.92
CA GLY A 377 0.95 2.16 -15.08
C GLY A 377 0.84 3.13 -13.88
N SER A 378 1.93 3.26 -13.14
CA SER A 378 2.04 4.21 -12.03
C SER A 378 1.97 5.67 -12.51
N ARG A 379 1.50 6.58 -11.65
CA ARG A 379 1.40 8.00 -11.97
C ARG A 379 2.78 8.67 -12.04
N ASN A 380 3.10 9.26 -13.18
CA ASN A 380 4.31 10.03 -13.40
C ASN A 380 4.24 11.38 -12.67
N ILE A 381 5.30 11.72 -11.94
CA ILE A 381 5.42 13.00 -11.22
C ILE A 381 5.81 14.08 -12.24
N GLY A 382 5.16 15.25 -12.20
CA GLY A 382 5.37 16.32 -13.16
C GLY A 382 4.53 16.21 -14.46
N LEU A 383 3.95 15.05 -14.76
CA LEU A 383 3.06 14.89 -15.93
C LEU A 383 1.62 15.30 -15.58
N SER A 384 1.00 16.13 -16.42
CA SER A 384 -0.34 16.70 -16.18
C SER A 384 -1.17 16.91 -17.45
N LEU A 385 -2.50 16.90 -17.33
CA LEU A 385 -3.44 17.37 -18.35
C LEU A 385 -3.69 18.87 -18.14
N ALA A 386 -2.89 19.70 -18.80
CA ALA A 386 -2.91 21.16 -18.66
C ALA A 386 -4.12 21.84 -19.30
N LYS A 387 -4.69 21.26 -20.37
CA LYS A 387 -5.94 21.73 -20.99
C LYS A 387 -6.82 20.56 -21.45
N SER A 388 -8.13 20.68 -21.22
CA SER A 388 -9.15 19.73 -21.67
C SER A 388 -10.33 20.50 -22.28
N GLN A 389 -10.61 20.26 -23.57
CA GLN A 389 -11.62 20.98 -24.33
C GLN A 389 -12.44 20.03 -25.21
N MET A 390 -13.76 20.08 -25.10
CA MET A 390 -14.72 19.26 -25.83
C MET A 390 -15.57 20.16 -26.73
N VAL A 391 -15.62 19.87 -28.03
CA VAL A 391 -16.48 20.60 -28.99
C VAL A 391 -17.32 19.59 -29.75
N GLY A 392 -18.62 19.83 -29.88
CA GLY A 392 -19.52 18.84 -30.48
C GLY A 392 -20.78 19.40 -31.13
N ASN A 393 -21.55 18.49 -31.72
CA ASN A 393 -22.89 18.75 -32.23
C ASN A 393 -23.82 17.59 -31.86
N ILE A 394 -25.12 17.89 -31.73
CA ILE A 394 -26.19 16.97 -31.35
C ILE A 394 -27.34 17.15 -32.33
N ASP A 395 -27.75 16.09 -33.03
CA ASP A 395 -28.92 16.10 -33.90
C ASP A 395 -29.99 15.16 -33.37
N SER A 396 -31.09 15.75 -32.88
CA SER A 396 -32.23 15.01 -32.34
C SER A 396 -33.06 14.31 -33.43
N ALA A 397 -32.93 14.70 -34.70
CA ALA A 397 -33.67 14.09 -35.80
C ALA A 397 -33.05 12.73 -36.20
N THR A 398 -31.72 12.66 -36.28
CA THR A 398 -30.99 11.39 -36.48
C THR A 398 -30.65 10.67 -35.19
N MET A 399 -31.03 11.16 -34.01
CA MET A 399 -30.67 10.56 -32.72
C MET A 399 -29.15 10.30 -32.60
N THR A 400 -28.33 11.22 -33.11
CA THR A 400 -26.85 11.12 -33.09
C THR A 400 -26.21 12.38 -32.53
N GLY A 401 -24.96 12.25 -32.10
CA GLY A 401 -24.07 13.39 -31.89
C GLY A 401 -22.63 13.06 -32.27
N SER A 402 -21.81 14.10 -32.31
CA SER A 402 -20.36 13.97 -32.45
C SER A 402 -19.60 14.91 -31.53
N LEU A 403 -18.41 14.48 -31.11
CA LEU A 403 -17.62 15.09 -30.04
C LEU A 403 -16.14 15.03 -30.38
N ASP A 404 -15.50 16.17 -30.67
CA ASP A 404 -14.04 16.31 -30.76
C ASP A 404 -13.51 16.73 -29.37
N TRP A 405 -12.95 15.79 -28.62
CA TRP A 405 -12.25 16.04 -27.35
C TRP A 405 -10.77 16.28 -27.62
N SER A 406 -10.32 17.54 -27.47
CA SER A 406 -8.92 17.94 -27.53
C SER A 406 -8.31 17.98 -26.12
N MET A 407 -7.12 17.42 -25.98
CA MET A 407 -6.36 17.33 -24.72
C MET A 407 -4.95 17.88 -24.94
N THR A 408 -4.40 18.57 -23.95
CA THR A 408 -3.01 19.03 -23.95
C THR A 408 -2.34 18.59 -22.66
N PHE A 409 -1.36 17.69 -22.80
CA PHE A 409 -0.50 17.25 -21.71
C PHE A 409 0.68 18.23 -21.59
N HIS A 410 1.13 18.46 -20.35
CA HIS A 410 2.36 19.19 -20.04
C HIS A 410 3.18 18.34 -19.08
N ASN A 411 4.48 18.27 -19.34
CA ASN A 411 5.45 17.57 -18.51
C ASN A 411 6.41 18.60 -17.91
N SER A 412 6.47 18.66 -16.58
CA SER A 412 7.39 19.52 -15.82
C SER A 412 8.50 18.75 -15.09
N SER A 413 8.73 17.47 -15.45
CA SER A 413 9.90 16.71 -15.00
C SER A 413 11.11 16.96 -15.91
N ASN A 414 12.26 16.44 -15.50
CA ASN A 414 13.52 16.44 -16.25
C ASN A 414 13.70 15.19 -17.15
N GLU A 415 12.64 14.41 -17.37
CA GLU A 415 12.66 13.16 -18.15
C GLU A 415 11.49 13.14 -19.14
N GLU A 416 11.62 12.40 -20.26
CA GLU A 416 10.49 12.15 -21.14
C GLU A 416 9.49 11.18 -20.50
N HIS A 417 8.19 11.44 -20.69
CA HIS A 417 7.14 10.59 -20.14
C HIS A 417 6.08 10.25 -21.19
N GLU A 418 5.64 8.99 -21.23
CA GLU A 418 4.45 8.59 -21.98
C GLU A 418 3.19 9.00 -21.20
N ALA A 419 2.27 9.71 -21.83
CA ALA A 419 0.92 9.92 -21.32
C ALA A 419 0.04 8.72 -21.68
N ARG A 420 -0.41 7.98 -20.66
CA ARG A 420 -1.37 6.87 -20.79
C ARG A 420 -2.69 7.21 -20.12
N ALA A 421 -3.78 6.85 -20.78
CA ALA A 421 -5.15 7.04 -20.29
C ALA A 421 -6.07 5.93 -20.77
N VAL A 422 -7.06 5.56 -19.95
CA VAL A 422 -8.21 4.77 -20.40
C VAL A 422 -9.47 5.63 -20.36
N ILE A 423 -10.20 5.63 -21.48
CA ILE A 423 -11.46 6.34 -21.62
C ILE A 423 -12.57 5.30 -21.80
N ALA A 424 -13.59 5.36 -20.93
CA ALA A 424 -14.85 4.65 -21.10
C ALA A 424 -15.72 5.40 -22.12
N LEU A 425 -16.28 4.66 -23.07
CA LEU A 425 -17.20 5.16 -24.09
C LEU A 425 -18.65 4.99 -23.60
N PRO A 426 -19.57 5.88 -24.03
CA PRO A 426 -21.00 5.60 -23.97
C PRO A 426 -21.38 4.32 -24.72
N ALA A 427 -22.54 3.74 -24.40
CA ALA A 427 -23.12 2.65 -25.19
C ALA A 427 -23.26 3.06 -26.67
N ASP A 428 -22.87 2.15 -27.56
CA ASP A 428 -22.81 2.33 -29.02
C ASP A 428 -22.00 3.54 -29.53
N ALA A 429 -21.16 4.16 -28.68
CA ALA A 429 -20.27 5.23 -29.12
C ALA A 429 -18.93 4.70 -29.64
N VAL A 430 -18.39 5.34 -30.67
CA VAL A 430 -17.21 4.87 -31.39
C VAL A 430 -16.21 5.99 -31.67
N VAL A 431 -14.91 5.71 -31.50
CA VAL A 431 -13.84 6.64 -31.88
C VAL A 431 -13.66 6.60 -33.39
N SER A 432 -13.78 7.76 -34.04
CA SER A 432 -13.68 7.92 -35.49
C SER A 432 -12.70 9.00 -35.99
N ARG A 433 -11.97 9.62 -35.05
CA ARG A 433 -10.85 10.53 -35.32
C ARG A 433 -9.83 10.37 -34.21
N VAL A 434 -8.56 10.34 -34.57
CA VAL A 434 -7.42 10.38 -33.65
C VAL A 434 -6.38 11.28 -34.32
N THR A 435 -5.99 12.36 -33.65
CA THR A 435 -5.14 13.41 -34.21
C THR A 435 -4.08 13.80 -33.18
N LEU A 436 -2.83 13.97 -33.62
CA LEU A 436 -1.71 14.46 -32.82
C LEU A 436 -1.23 15.80 -33.41
N TRP A 437 -0.74 16.71 -32.58
CA TRP A 437 -0.09 17.95 -33.02
C TRP A 437 1.42 17.80 -32.89
N ILE A 438 2.14 17.84 -34.02
CA ILE A 438 3.60 17.73 -34.11
C ILE A 438 4.10 19.01 -34.77
N ASN A 439 5.05 19.72 -34.13
CA ASN A 439 5.55 21.03 -34.58
C ASN A 439 4.44 22.07 -34.91
N GLY A 440 3.28 21.96 -34.25
CA GLY A 440 2.11 22.81 -34.47
C GLY A 440 1.14 22.33 -35.57
N GLU A 441 1.57 21.40 -36.44
CA GLU A 441 0.72 20.82 -37.49
C GLU A 441 -0.15 19.68 -36.95
N ALA A 442 -1.37 19.54 -37.46
CA ALA A 442 -2.27 18.44 -37.11
C ALA A 442 -2.04 17.22 -38.01
N ARG A 443 -1.66 16.08 -37.43
CA ARG A 443 -1.45 14.79 -38.11
C ARG A 443 -2.57 13.83 -37.73
N GLU A 444 -3.26 13.26 -38.72
CA GLU A 444 -4.40 12.34 -38.52
C GLU A 444 -3.93 10.87 -38.51
N ALA A 445 -4.63 10.03 -37.75
CA ALA A 445 -4.29 8.62 -37.61
C ALA A 445 -4.61 7.77 -38.84
N ALA A 446 -3.79 6.74 -39.08
CA ALA A 446 -4.14 5.60 -39.90
C ALA A 446 -4.89 4.55 -39.07
N PHE A 447 -5.88 3.90 -39.67
CA PHE A 447 -6.71 2.87 -39.04
C PHE A 447 -6.38 1.50 -39.63
N ALA A 448 -6.00 0.53 -38.79
CA ALA A 448 -5.59 -0.82 -39.21
C ALA A 448 -5.72 -1.81 -38.03
N SER A 449 -5.38 -3.08 -38.23
CA SER A 449 -5.46 -4.09 -37.15
C SER A 449 -4.59 -3.75 -35.93
N PRO A 450 -5.01 -4.08 -34.69
CA PRO A 450 -4.33 -3.65 -33.46
C PRO A 450 -2.85 -4.04 -33.40
N ALA A 451 -2.52 -5.26 -33.83
CA ALA A 451 -1.13 -5.73 -33.90
C ALA A 451 -0.27 -4.87 -34.84
N ARG A 452 -0.84 -4.41 -35.96
CA ARG A 452 -0.15 -3.60 -36.97
C ARG A 452 0.00 -2.14 -36.54
N THR A 453 -1.02 -1.56 -35.92
CA THR A 453 -0.92 -0.20 -35.35
C THR A 453 0.04 -0.16 -34.16
N ARG A 454 0.08 -1.22 -33.33
CA ARG A 454 1.03 -1.37 -32.23
C ARG A 454 2.47 -1.56 -32.73
N ALA A 455 2.70 -2.43 -33.71
CA ALA A 455 4.03 -2.60 -34.32
C ALA A 455 4.55 -1.28 -34.94
N ALA A 456 3.67 -0.50 -35.59
CA ALA A 456 4.03 0.82 -36.09
C ALA A 456 4.41 1.78 -34.95
N TYR A 457 3.58 1.90 -33.91
CA TYR A 457 3.84 2.70 -32.71
C TYR A 457 5.20 2.34 -32.05
N GLU A 458 5.43 1.06 -31.75
CA GLU A 458 6.69 0.58 -31.16
C GLU A 458 7.91 0.87 -32.04
N SER A 459 7.76 0.84 -33.36
CA SER A 459 8.85 1.18 -34.30
C SER A 459 9.24 2.66 -34.26
N VAL A 460 8.38 3.53 -33.76
CA VAL A 460 8.60 4.98 -33.60
C VAL A 460 9.06 5.32 -32.17
N VAL A 461 8.44 4.71 -31.14
CA VAL A 461 8.86 4.84 -29.73
C VAL A 461 10.34 4.46 -29.54
N LYS A 462 10.80 3.37 -30.18
CA LYS A 462 12.22 2.93 -30.16
C LYS A 462 13.21 3.93 -30.80
N ARG A 463 12.74 5.08 -31.29
CA ARG A 463 13.53 6.15 -31.90
C ARG A 463 13.24 7.54 -31.30
N SER A 464 12.59 7.61 -30.13
CA SER A 464 12.25 8.86 -29.41
C SER A 464 11.61 9.92 -30.32
N ARG A 465 10.59 9.48 -31.04
CA ARG A 465 9.70 10.29 -31.89
C ARG A 465 8.29 10.29 -31.34
N ASP A 466 7.41 11.08 -31.94
CA ASP A 466 6.06 11.42 -31.46
C ASP A 466 4.91 10.56 -32.08
N PRO A 467 4.60 9.34 -31.59
CA PRO A 467 3.38 8.64 -32.01
C PRO A 467 2.26 8.69 -30.97
N LEU A 468 1.03 8.62 -31.48
CA LEU A 468 -0.20 8.47 -30.69
C LEU A 468 -0.90 7.17 -31.11
N LEU A 469 -1.10 6.24 -30.19
CA LEU A 469 -1.84 5.00 -30.40
C LEU A 469 -3.15 5.00 -29.60
N VAL A 470 -4.22 4.56 -30.25
CA VAL A 470 -5.52 4.30 -29.62
C VAL A 470 -6.00 2.91 -30.03
N THR A 471 -6.26 2.05 -29.05
CA THR A 471 -6.77 0.69 -29.26
C THR A 471 -7.92 0.40 -28.29
N MET A 472 -8.89 -0.41 -28.71
CA MET A 472 -9.86 -0.96 -27.77
C MET A 472 -9.13 -1.86 -26.75
N LEU A 473 -9.40 -1.63 -25.46
CA LEU A 473 -8.84 -2.40 -24.34
C LEU A 473 -9.82 -3.49 -23.88
N ALA A 474 -11.09 -3.14 -23.85
CA ALA A 474 -12.24 -3.99 -23.57
C ALA A 474 -13.46 -3.40 -24.31
N PRO A 475 -14.59 -4.14 -24.46
CA PRO A 475 -15.81 -3.57 -25.03
C PRO A 475 -16.21 -2.25 -24.33
N GLY A 476 -16.39 -1.19 -25.10
CA GLY A 476 -16.70 0.15 -24.56
C GLY A 476 -15.53 0.88 -23.89
N LYS A 477 -14.28 0.39 -23.99
CA LYS A 477 -13.10 1.06 -23.40
C LYS A 477 -11.95 1.17 -24.38
N ILE A 478 -11.33 2.35 -24.46
CA ILE A 478 -10.11 2.58 -25.24
C ILE A 478 -8.92 2.85 -24.33
N LEU A 479 -7.78 2.25 -24.64
CA LEU A 479 -6.47 2.68 -24.16
C LEU A 479 -5.91 3.73 -25.14
N VAL A 480 -5.41 4.82 -24.58
CA VAL A 480 -4.75 5.93 -25.28
C VAL A 480 -3.31 6.00 -24.79
N GLN A 481 -2.35 5.97 -25.72
CA GLN A 481 -0.91 6.00 -25.46
C GLN A 481 -0.26 7.09 -26.31
N CYS A 482 0.44 8.04 -25.69
CA CYS A 482 1.08 9.17 -26.37
C CYS A 482 2.48 9.40 -25.81
N TYR A 483 3.51 9.31 -26.65
CA TYR A 483 4.92 9.43 -26.25
C TYR A 483 5.70 10.23 -27.31
N PRO A 484 6.82 10.88 -26.94
CA PRO A 484 7.11 11.42 -25.62
C PRO A 484 6.27 12.68 -25.35
N VAL A 485 5.86 12.91 -24.10
CA VAL A 485 5.54 14.28 -23.68
C VAL A 485 6.88 14.94 -23.29
N PRO A 486 7.40 15.88 -24.10
CA PRO A 486 8.78 16.32 -24.01
C PRO A 486 9.09 17.06 -22.70
N ILE A 487 10.35 17.01 -22.28
CA ILE A 487 10.90 17.65 -21.07
C ILE A 487 10.56 19.15 -21.05
N ASN A 488 9.94 19.62 -19.97
CA ASN A 488 9.41 20.99 -19.82
C ASN A 488 8.43 21.46 -20.93
N GLY A 489 7.98 20.56 -21.80
CA GLY A 489 7.19 20.84 -22.98
C GLY A 489 5.74 20.39 -22.87
N ALA A 490 5.02 20.41 -23.99
CA ALA A 490 3.63 20.04 -24.05
C ALA A 490 3.29 19.28 -25.33
N MET A 491 2.42 18.28 -25.23
CA MET A 491 1.94 17.47 -26.35
C MET A 491 0.42 17.54 -26.41
N LYS A 492 -0.15 17.70 -27.60
CA LYS A 492 -1.58 17.95 -27.80
C LYS A 492 -2.19 16.90 -28.72
N ILE A 493 -3.31 16.33 -28.31
CA ILE A 493 -4.05 15.31 -29.05
C ILE A 493 -5.52 15.69 -29.21
N ARG A 494 -6.22 14.98 -30.09
CA ARG A 494 -7.68 15.01 -30.23
C ARG A 494 -8.23 13.62 -30.51
N LEU A 495 -9.33 13.29 -29.85
CA LEU A 495 -10.15 12.11 -30.09
C LEU A 495 -11.55 12.55 -30.52
N GLY A 496 -12.03 12.07 -31.66
CA GLY A 496 -13.34 12.42 -32.22
C GLY A 496 -14.31 11.25 -32.17
N PHE A 497 -15.32 11.34 -31.32
CA PHE A 497 -16.32 10.29 -31.09
C PHE A 497 -17.58 10.55 -31.93
N LYS A 498 -18.22 9.47 -32.43
CA LYS A 498 -19.64 9.49 -32.81
C LYS A 498 -20.41 8.78 -31.70
N ILE A 499 -21.59 9.30 -31.33
CA ILE A 499 -22.35 8.86 -30.15
C ILE A 499 -23.82 8.73 -30.56
N ALA A 500 -24.46 7.61 -30.20
CA ALA A 500 -25.91 7.48 -30.31
C ALA A 500 -26.61 8.19 -29.12
N LEU A 501 -27.69 8.92 -29.38
CA LEU A 501 -28.46 9.57 -28.30
C LEU A 501 -29.36 8.54 -27.61
N GLN A 502 -29.32 8.52 -26.29
CA GLN A 502 -30.23 7.70 -25.49
C GLN A 502 -31.63 8.36 -25.51
N PRO A 503 -32.70 7.64 -25.90
CA PRO A 503 -34.06 8.17 -25.86
C PRO A 503 -34.54 8.33 -24.41
N GLY A 504 -35.03 9.52 -24.06
CA GLY A 504 -35.64 9.78 -22.76
C GLY A 504 -37.10 9.30 -22.67
N THR A 505 -37.64 9.30 -21.45
CA THR A 505 -39.05 8.99 -21.16
C THR A 505 -40.02 10.10 -21.59
N SER A 506 -39.53 11.31 -21.78
CA SER A 506 -40.26 12.44 -22.37
C SER A 506 -39.80 12.69 -23.82
N ASN A 507 -40.21 13.80 -24.45
CA ASN A 507 -39.60 14.27 -25.71
C ASN A 507 -38.20 14.87 -25.47
N THR A 508 -37.31 14.06 -24.90
CA THR A 508 -35.89 14.35 -24.65
C THR A 508 -35.01 13.26 -25.26
N SER A 509 -33.77 13.59 -25.57
CA SER A 509 -32.76 12.65 -26.05
C SER A 509 -31.37 13.09 -25.59
N THR A 510 -30.59 12.14 -25.11
CA THR A 510 -29.47 12.41 -24.19
C THR A 510 -28.15 11.92 -24.78
N LEU A 511 -27.21 12.84 -24.99
CA LEU A 511 -25.81 12.53 -25.30
C LEU A 511 -25.08 12.27 -24.00
N VAL A 512 -24.59 11.06 -23.78
CA VAL A 512 -23.68 10.74 -22.66
C VAL A 512 -22.25 11.01 -23.11
N PHE A 513 -21.40 11.57 -22.23
CA PHE A 513 -20.00 11.84 -22.53
C PHE A 513 -19.09 10.62 -22.31
N PRO A 514 -18.04 10.44 -23.12
CA PRO A 514 -16.90 9.60 -22.75
C PRO A 514 -16.26 10.10 -21.45
N ARG A 515 -15.82 9.17 -20.60
CA ARG A 515 -15.24 9.46 -19.27
C ARG A 515 -13.79 8.98 -19.23
N LEU A 516 -12.88 9.83 -18.80
CA LEU A 516 -11.54 9.41 -18.37
C LEU A 516 -11.69 8.62 -17.07
N ILE A 517 -11.24 7.36 -17.04
CA ILE A 517 -11.40 6.48 -15.87
C ILE A 517 -10.09 6.08 -15.20
N ALA A 518 -8.96 6.21 -15.91
CA ALA A 518 -7.62 6.16 -15.32
C ALA A 518 -6.63 6.96 -16.17
N SER A 519 -5.60 7.52 -15.54
CA SER A 519 -4.49 8.21 -16.21
C SER A 519 -3.22 8.18 -15.37
N ASN A 520 -2.06 8.14 -16.03
CA ASN A 520 -0.75 8.21 -15.36
C ASN A 520 -0.29 9.67 -15.12
N PHE A 521 -1.19 10.64 -15.26
CA PHE A 521 -0.93 12.08 -15.18
C PHE A 521 -1.91 12.78 -14.22
N ALA A 522 -1.57 13.99 -13.78
CA ALA A 522 -2.46 14.83 -12.98
C ALA A 522 -3.60 15.42 -13.84
N GLN A 523 -4.86 15.04 -13.58
CA GLN A 523 -6.04 15.60 -14.26
C GLN A 523 -6.50 16.92 -13.63
N GLN A 524 -6.69 17.96 -14.45
CA GLN A 524 -7.54 19.09 -14.06
C GLN A 524 -9.02 18.69 -14.14
N ARG A 525 -9.75 18.81 -13.02
CA ARG A 525 -11.20 18.52 -12.89
C ARG A 525 -12.12 19.54 -13.59
N ARG A 526 -11.74 20.01 -14.78
CA ARG A 526 -12.40 21.07 -15.57
C ARG A 526 -12.29 20.79 -17.06
N HIS A 527 -13.44 20.79 -17.76
CA HIS A 527 -13.50 20.63 -19.22
C HIS A 527 -14.21 21.85 -19.83
N GLN A 528 -13.51 22.57 -20.71
CA GLN A 528 -14.13 23.61 -21.53
C GLN A 528 -15.04 22.94 -22.57
N ILE A 529 -16.29 23.38 -22.70
CA ILE A 529 -17.27 22.77 -23.60
C ILE A 529 -17.92 23.79 -24.53
N ARG A 530 -18.19 23.38 -25.78
CA ARG A 530 -19.13 24.06 -26.69
C ARG A 530 -19.86 23.03 -27.56
N PHE A 531 -21.18 23.00 -27.45
CA PHE A 531 -22.06 22.14 -28.25
C PHE A 531 -23.01 22.96 -29.11
N LEU A 532 -23.27 22.45 -30.31
CA LEU A 532 -24.29 22.93 -31.24
C LEU A 532 -25.45 21.92 -31.30
N SER A 533 -26.68 22.36 -31.53
CA SER A 533 -27.79 21.43 -31.83
C SER A 533 -28.83 22.02 -32.78
N SER A 534 -29.49 21.12 -33.53
CA SER A 534 -30.70 21.39 -34.31
C SER A 534 -31.93 21.70 -33.43
N SER A 535 -31.91 21.29 -32.16
CA SER A 535 -33.02 21.45 -31.20
C SER A 535 -32.58 22.12 -29.90
N PRO A 536 -33.53 22.66 -29.09
CA PRO A 536 -33.18 23.29 -27.82
C PRO A 536 -32.52 22.30 -26.86
N PHE A 537 -31.49 22.74 -26.15
CA PHE A 537 -30.98 22.03 -24.98
C PHE A 537 -32.03 22.10 -23.86
N ALA A 538 -32.35 20.95 -23.25
CA ALA A 538 -33.11 20.88 -22.01
C ALA A 538 -32.22 21.09 -20.77
N ASP A 539 -30.90 20.95 -20.93
CA ASP A 539 -29.90 21.11 -19.88
C ASP A 539 -29.37 22.54 -19.75
N SER A 540 -29.31 23.03 -18.51
CA SER A 540 -28.49 24.17 -18.10
C SER A 540 -27.14 23.72 -17.52
N ILE A 541 -26.12 24.57 -17.60
CA ILE A 541 -24.76 24.28 -17.12
C ILE A 541 -24.26 25.41 -16.21
N ALA A 542 -23.65 25.06 -15.09
CA ALA A 542 -23.16 26.02 -14.11
C ALA A 542 -22.07 26.95 -14.70
N GLY A 543 -22.37 28.25 -14.80
CA GLY A 543 -21.50 29.22 -15.47
C GLY A 543 -21.38 29.03 -16.98
N GLY A 544 -22.33 28.31 -17.60
CA GLY A 544 -22.46 28.20 -19.05
C GLY A 544 -23.42 29.24 -19.63
N VAL A 545 -23.23 29.56 -20.91
CA VAL A 545 -24.11 30.40 -21.71
C VAL A 545 -24.81 29.51 -22.74
N SER A 546 -26.15 29.54 -22.72
CA SER A 546 -26.99 29.01 -23.80
C SER A 546 -27.45 30.16 -24.71
N GLY A 547 -27.66 29.87 -25.99
CA GLY A 547 -28.09 30.86 -26.98
C GLY A 547 -28.40 30.24 -28.34
N ARG A 548 -28.44 31.08 -29.37
CA ARG A 548 -28.53 30.68 -30.79
C ARG A 548 -27.43 31.34 -31.61
N GLU A 549 -26.98 30.65 -32.64
CA GLU A 549 -25.98 31.10 -33.61
C GLU A 549 -26.47 30.67 -35.00
N GLY A 550 -27.03 31.62 -35.74
CA GLY A 550 -27.86 31.32 -36.91
C GLY A 550 -29.10 30.50 -36.53
N SER A 551 -29.31 29.37 -37.21
CA SER A 551 -30.39 28.42 -36.93
C SER A 551 -30.07 27.42 -35.81
N ALA A 552 -28.81 27.30 -35.37
CA ALA A 552 -28.40 26.33 -34.37
C ALA A 552 -28.55 26.89 -32.95
N TYR A 553 -28.93 26.02 -32.00
CA TYR A 553 -28.79 26.30 -30.57
C TYR A 553 -27.34 26.06 -30.15
N VAL A 554 -26.82 26.89 -29.26
CA VAL A 554 -25.44 26.79 -28.74
C VAL A 554 -25.47 26.67 -27.22
N LEU A 555 -24.63 25.80 -26.68
CA LEU A 555 -24.39 25.66 -25.25
C LEU A 555 -22.88 25.62 -24.99
N SER A 556 -22.34 26.68 -24.39
CA SER A 556 -20.92 26.83 -24.06
C SER A 556 -20.71 26.97 -22.55
N GLY A 557 -19.58 26.52 -22.02
CA GLY A 557 -19.29 26.64 -20.58
C GLY A 557 -18.08 25.86 -20.10
N THR A 558 -18.03 25.58 -18.79
CA THR A 558 -17.02 24.70 -18.18
C THR A 558 -17.69 23.66 -17.29
N LEU A 559 -17.60 22.38 -17.67
CA LEU A 559 -17.94 21.29 -16.77
C LEU A 559 -16.89 21.24 -15.66
N ARG A 560 -17.34 21.08 -14.41
CA ARG A 560 -16.49 20.86 -13.24
C ARG A 560 -16.89 19.54 -12.59
N GLU A 561 -15.93 18.65 -12.36
CA GLU A 561 -16.20 17.38 -11.69
C GLU A 561 -16.34 17.64 -10.17
N ARG A 562 -17.56 17.53 -9.65
CA ARG A 562 -17.89 17.74 -8.23
C ARG A 562 -17.89 16.41 -7.46
N ARG A 563 -17.62 16.49 -6.16
CA ARG A 563 -16.89 15.40 -5.47
C ARG A 563 -17.72 14.23 -4.95
N LYS A 564 -18.91 14.42 -4.36
CA LYS A 564 -19.72 13.29 -3.82
C LYS A 564 -21.23 13.54 -3.56
N GLU A 565 -21.77 14.76 -3.70
CA GLU A 565 -23.14 15.09 -3.22
C GLU A 565 -24.15 15.48 -4.31
N ASN A 566 -23.71 15.72 -5.53
CA ASN A 566 -24.55 15.86 -6.73
C ASN A 566 -23.64 15.54 -7.91
N GLY A 567 -24.05 14.58 -8.76
CA GLY A 567 -23.18 14.01 -9.79
C GLY A 567 -22.66 15.06 -10.78
N THR A 568 -21.41 14.87 -11.25
CA THR A 568 -20.93 15.53 -12.46
C THR A 568 -21.96 15.30 -13.57
N LYS A 569 -22.40 16.36 -14.27
CA LYS A 569 -23.24 16.19 -15.48
C LYS A 569 -22.45 15.43 -16.54
N SER A 570 -22.69 14.12 -16.59
CA SER A 570 -22.09 13.13 -17.48
C SER A 570 -22.73 13.13 -18.86
N HIS A 571 -23.67 14.03 -19.12
CA HIS A 571 -24.53 14.03 -20.29
C HIS A 571 -25.07 15.43 -20.61
N LEU A 572 -25.64 15.57 -21.82
CA LEU A 572 -26.47 16.69 -22.26
C LEU A 572 -27.75 16.19 -22.91
N SER A 573 -28.86 16.76 -22.48
CA SER A 573 -30.20 16.44 -22.97
C SER A 573 -30.67 17.54 -23.93
N VAL A 574 -31.17 17.15 -25.09
CA VAL A 574 -31.87 18.03 -26.04
C VAL A 574 -33.35 17.65 -26.11
N LEU A 575 -34.21 18.62 -26.38
CA LEU A 575 -35.62 18.38 -26.68
C LEU A 575 -35.73 17.73 -28.06
N ARG A 576 -36.50 16.64 -28.18
CA ARG A 576 -36.80 16.01 -29.46
C ARG A 576 -38.04 16.67 -30.05
N THR A 577 -37.83 17.46 -31.12
CA THR A 577 -38.85 18.27 -31.79
C THR A 577 -39.70 17.49 -32.80
N ALA A 578 -39.25 16.32 -33.24
CA ALA A 578 -39.96 15.44 -34.18
C ALA A 578 -40.57 14.21 -33.47
N PRO A 579 -41.67 13.65 -33.98
CA PRO A 579 -42.22 12.38 -33.50
C PRO A 579 -41.30 11.18 -33.82
N LEU A 580 -41.52 10.06 -33.13
CA LEU A 580 -40.77 8.82 -33.34
C LEU A 580 -41.09 8.22 -34.71
N THR A 581 -40.16 8.38 -35.65
CA THR A 581 -40.28 7.91 -37.04
C THR A 581 -38.96 7.30 -37.51
N ALA A 582 -39.02 6.47 -38.56
CA ALA A 582 -37.83 5.98 -39.22
C ALA A 582 -37.23 7.07 -40.13
N VAL A 583 -35.90 7.21 -40.10
CA VAL A 583 -35.17 8.20 -40.92
C VAL A 583 -34.08 7.52 -41.72
N ALA A 584 -33.89 7.94 -42.97
CA ALA A 584 -32.80 7.50 -43.83
C ALA A 584 -31.68 8.53 -43.90
N THR A 585 -30.48 8.05 -44.18
CA THR A 585 -29.29 8.85 -44.46
C THR A 585 -28.55 8.25 -45.66
N PHE A 586 -27.92 9.08 -46.50
CA PHE A 586 -27.20 8.60 -47.69
C PHE A 586 -25.70 8.41 -47.38
N ASP A 587 -25.26 7.16 -47.45
CA ASP A 587 -23.91 6.74 -47.14
C ASP A 587 -23.04 6.66 -48.40
N ALA A 588 -22.29 7.74 -48.61
CA ALA A 588 -21.29 7.86 -49.67
C ALA A 588 -19.94 7.18 -49.34
N THR A 589 -19.79 6.58 -48.16
CA THR A 589 -18.58 5.84 -47.75
C THR A 589 -18.60 4.42 -48.30
N ALA A 590 -19.79 3.84 -48.43
CA ALA A 590 -20.03 2.52 -49.00
C ALA A 590 -19.62 2.44 -50.48
N ARG A 591 -19.32 1.21 -50.93
CA ARG A 591 -18.93 0.88 -52.31
C ARG A 591 -19.67 -0.40 -52.74
N PRO A 592 -20.77 -0.31 -53.52
CA PRO A 592 -21.44 0.91 -53.99
C PRO A 592 -22.07 1.75 -52.86
N PRO A 593 -22.38 3.04 -53.09
CA PRO A 593 -23.11 3.87 -52.11
C PRO A 593 -24.46 3.27 -51.73
N GLN A 594 -24.91 3.54 -50.50
CA GLN A 594 -26.11 2.93 -49.92
C GLN A 594 -26.92 3.95 -49.09
N TYR A 595 -28.06 3.52 -48.56
CA TYR A 595 -28.85 4.26 -47.58
C TYR A 595 -28.85 3.52 -46.25
N ILE A 596 -28.57 4.21 -45.15
CA ILE A 596 -28.78 3.67 -43.80
C ILE A 596 -30.12 4.18 -43.29
N VAL A 597 -31.07 3.27 -43.08
CA VAL A 597 -32.32 3.55 -42.36
C VAL A 597 -32.09 3.28 -40.89
N GLN A 598 -32.51 4.22 -40.04
CA GLN A 598 -32.50 4.08 -38.60
C GLN A 598 -33.94 4.02 -38.08
N HIS A 599 -34.26 2.95 -37.36
CA HIS A 599 -35.54 2.76 -36.69
C HIS A 599 -35.33 2.91 -35.18
N LEU A 600 -36.08 3.81 -34.52
CA LEU A 600 -36.25 3.70 -33.08
C LEU A 600 -37.36 2.68 -32.81
N LYS A 601 -36.97 1.45 -32.49
CA LYS A 601 -37.88 0.37 -32.14
C LYS A 601 -38.10 0.32 -30.63
N GLU A 602 -39.26 -0.15 -30.22
CA GLU A 602 -39.59 -0.43 -28.82
C GLU A 602 -39.38 -1.93 -28.57
N THR A 603 -38.40 -2.31 -27.74
CA THR A 603 -38.30 -3.67 -27.20
C THR A 603 -38.90 -3.72 -25.80
N VAL A 604 -39.59 -4.83 -25.52
CA VAL A 604 -40.02 -5.19 -24.17
C VAL A 604 -38.97 -6.13 -23.59
N LYS A 605 -38.31 -5.76 -22.47
CA LYS A 605 -37.32 -6.63 -21.83
C LYS A 605 -38.04 -7.84 -21.22
N THR A 606 -37.94 -9.01 -21.85
CA THR A 606 -38.62 -10.21 -21.33
C THR A 606 -37.93 -10.74 -20.07
N PRO A 607 -38.67 -11.19 -19.05
CA PRO A 607 -38.08 -11.85 -17.89
C PRO A 607 -37.37 -13.16 -18.32
N PRO A 608 -36.33 -13.60 -17.60
CA PRO A 608 -35.67 -14.88 -17.88
C PRO A 608 -36.57 -16.07 -17.51
N LYS A 609 -36.54 -17.14 -18.31
CA LYS A 609 -37.31 -18.37 -18.05
C LYS A 609 -36.61 -19.30 -17.05
N ARG A 610 -35.29 -19.31 -17.08
CA ARG A 610 -34.39 -20.00 -16.15
C ARG A 610 -33.43 -18.96 -15.61
N LEU A 611 -33.31 -18.87 -14.29
CA LEU A 611 -32.32 -18.03 -13.61
C LEU A 611 -31.46 -18.91 -12.71
N ILE A 612 -30.16 -18.76 -12.82
CA ILE A 612 -29.17 -19.37 -11.94
C ILE A 612 -28.49 -18.22 -11.18
N VAL A 613 -28.24 -18.37 -9.89
CA VAL A 613 -27.48 -17.39 -9.09
C VAL A 613 -26.17 -18.03 -8.67
N VAL A 614 -25.04 -17.37 -8.93
CA VAL A 614 -23.71 -17.78 -8.46
C VAL A 614 -23.29 -16.80 -7.37
N VAL A 615 -23.05 -17.30 -6.17
CA VAL A 615 -22.63 -16.51 -5.00
C VAL A 615 -21.19 -16.87 -4.63
N ASP A 616 -20.31 -15.88 -4.73
CA ASP A 616 -18.91 -15.93 -4.30
C ASP A 616 -18.80 -16.17 -2.78
N SER A 617 -17.86 -17.02 -2.37
CA SER A 617 -17.60 -17.41 -0.97
C SER A 617 -16.30 -16.83 -0.41
N SER A 618 -15.73 -15.82 -1.06
CA SER A 618 -14.54 -15.09 -0.60
C SER A 618 -14.79 -14.28 0.69
N GLU A 619 -13.72 -14.09 1.46
CA GLU A 619 -13.63 -13.32 2.71
C GLU A 619 -14.34 -11.95 2.64
N SER A 620 -14.13 -11.24 1.52
CA SER A 620 -14.70 -9.94 1.17
C SER A 620 -16.22 -9.92 1.20
N MET A 621 -16.88 -11.02 0.86
CA MET A 621 -18.34 -11.09 0.75
C MET A 621 -19.04 -11.28 2.11
N ARG A 622 -18.30 -11.52 3.20
CA ARG A 622 -18.87 -11.80 4.53
C ARG A 622 -19.71 -10.65 5.08
N ASP A 623 -19.22 -9.42 4.98
CA ASP A 623 -19.90 -8.26 5.57
C ASP A 623 -21.22 -7.95 4.82
N HIS A 624 -21.34 -8.42 3.57
CA HIS A 624 -22.51 -8.29 2.69
C HIS A 624 -23.51 -9.45 2.83
N LEU A 625 -23.29 -10.40 3.75
CA LEU A 625 -24.14 -11.56 4.03
C LEU A 625 -25.63 -11.20 4.19
N ALA A 626 -25.94 -10.09 4.87
CA ALA A 626 -27.31 -9.64 5.11
C ALA A 626 -28.01 -9.19 3.81
N GLU A 627 -27.27 -8.53 2.91
CA GLU A 627 -27.77 -8.07 1.61
C GLU A 627 -28.00 -9.27 0.69
N ILE A 628 -27.00 -10.15 0.55
CA ILE A 628 -27.11 -11.42 -0.20
C ILE A 628 -28.35 -12.22 0.22
N HIS A 629 -28.62 -12.32 1.54
CA HIS A 629 -29.83 -12.98 2.04
C HIS A 629 -31.13 -12.22 1.70
N SER A 630 -31.13 -10.89 1.76
CA SER A 630 -32.27 -10.06 1.36
C SER A 630 -32.60 -10.27 -0.12
N ASP A 631 -31.58 -10.18 -0.97
CA ASP A 631 -31.76 -10.12 -2.43
C ASP A 631 -32.06 -11.48 -3.06
N LEU A 632 -31.48 -12.56 -2.51
CA LEU A 632 -31.94 -13.92 -2.78
C LEU A 632 -33.44 -14.09 -2.44
N ALA A 633 -33.96 -13.45 -1.39
CA ALA A 633 -35.39 -13.51 -1.06
C ALA A 633 -36.24 -12.70 -2.06
N LYS A 634 -35.81 -11.48 -2.42
CA LYS A 634 -36.49 -10.66 -3.45
C LYS A 634 -36.61 -11.41 -4.77
N VAL A 635 -35.50 -11.95 -5.28
CA VAL A 635 -35.47 -12.76 -6.51
C VAL A 635 -36.35 -14.01 -6.38
N SER A 636 -36.32 -14.70 -5.23
CA SER A 636 -37.15 -15.91 -4.98
C SER A 636 -38.67 -15.66 -4.97
N THR A 637 -39.09 -14.40 -4.89
CA THR A 637 -40.50 -14.01 -4.90
C THR A 637 -41.09 -14.00 -6.32
N PHE A 638 -40.25 -13.80 -7.34
CA PHE A 638 -40.68 -13.77 -8.76
C PHE A 638 -40.23 -14.98 -9.56
N LEU A 639 -39.04 -15.53 -9.26
CA LEU A 639 -38.46 -16.69 -9.92
C LEU A 639 -38.09 -17.75 -8.87
N LYS A 640 -37.90 -19.00 -9.30
CA LYS A 640 -37.35 -20.08 -8.45
C LYS A 640 -35.93 -20.42 -8.94
N PRO A 641 -34.92 -19.58 -8.65
CA PRO A 641 -33.59 -19.81 -9.16
C PRO A 641 -32.94 -21.04 -8.51
N LEU A 642 -32.04 -21.67 -9.27
CA LEU A 642 -31.01 -22.52 -8.69
C LEU A 642 -29.89 -21.63 -8.17
N VAL A 643 -29.39 -21.89 -6.98
CA VAL A 643 -28.30 -21.13 -6.36
C VAL A 643 -27.08 -22.02 -6.21
N TYR A 644 -25.96 -21.59 -6.79
CA TYR A 644 -24.63 -22.11 -6.49
C TYR A 644 -23.96 -21.19 -5.46
N PHE A 645 -23.37 -21.78 -4.44
CA PHE A 645 -22.41 -21.12 -3.57
C PHE A 645 -21.04 -21.72 -3.86
N VAL A 646 -20.03 -20.89 -4.13
CA VAL A 646 -18.73 -21.35 -4.62
C VAL A 646 -18.05 -22.21 -3.55
N PRO A 647 -17.62 -23.46 -3.84
CA PRO A 647 -17.10 -24.36 -2.83
C PRO A 647 -15.64 -24.05 -2.49
N GLU A 648 -15.27 -24.13 -1.21
CA GLU A 648 -13.87 -24.07 -0.81
C GLU A 648 -13.13 -25.36 -1.25
N ALA A 649 -12.21 -25.23 -2.21
CA ALA A 649 -11.39 -26.34 -2.66
C ALA A 649 -10.54 -26.89 -1.49
N THR A 650 -10.79 -28.13 -1.06
CA THR A 650 -10.10 -28.74 0.08
C THR A 650 -9.72 -30.21 -0.16
N GLY A 651 -8.43 -30.52 -0.02
CA GLY A 651 -7.87 -31.87 -0.02
C GLY A 651 -7.92 -32.63 -1.35
N ALA A 652 -7.53 -33.91 -1.30
CA ALA A 652 -7.45 -34.80 -2.47
C ALA A 652 -8.80 -35.20 -3.10
N ASN A 653 -9.90 -34.60 -2.66
CA ASN A 653 -11.23 -34.69 -3.25
C ASN A 653 -11.67 -33.33 -3.83
N ALA A 654 -10.74 -32.47 -4.27
CA ALA A 654 -11.07 -31.16 -4.86
C ALA A 654 -12.03 -31.28 -6.07
N GLU A 655 -11.86 -32.28 -6.93
CA GLU A 655 -12.77 -32.65 -8.03
C GLU A 655 -14.18 -33.08 -7.55
N ARG A 656 -14.34 -33.33 -6.25
CA ARG A 656 -15.57 -33.75 -5.57
C ARG A 656 -16.05 -32.77 -4.50
N ALA A 657 -15.49 -31.55 -4.46
CA ALA A 657 -16.12 -30.41 -3.83
C ALA A 657 -17.33 -29.98 -4.69
N ALA A 658 -18.34 -30.85 -4.72
CA ALA A 658 -19.32 -30.92 -5.80
C ALA A 658 -20.02 -29.58 -6.00
N ILE A 659 -19.77 -28.97 -7.16
CA ILE A 659 -20.49 -27.80 -7.63
C ILE A 659 -21.97 -28.20 -7.69
N ARG A 660 -22.79 -27.55 -6.88
CA ARG A 660 -24.14 -28.04 -6.57
C ARG A 660 -25.16 -26.92 -6.58
N ALA A 661 -26.10 -27.03 -7.52
CA ALA A 661 -27.33 -26.28 -7.50
C ALA A 661 -28.16 -26.59 -6.24
N MET A 662 -28.57 -25.54 -5.55
CA MET A 662 -29.42 -25.58 -4.35
C MET A 662 -30.71 -24.77 -4.57
N SER A 663 -31.77 -25.08 -3.81
CA SER A 663 -32.88 -24.13 -3.67
C SER A 663 -32.43 -22.91 -2.86
N VAL A 664 -33.10 -21.76 -3.02
CA VAL A 664 -32.85 -20.56 -2.18
C VAL A 664 -32.93 -20.88 -0.68
N SER A 665 -33.87 -21.75 -0.26
CA SER A 665 -33.99 -22.18 1.13
C SER A 665 -32.82 -23.04 1.62
N GLN A 666 -32.22 -23.86 0.77
CA GLN A 666 -31.00 -24.63 1.07
C GLN A 666 -29.77 -23.73 1.09
N ALA A 667 -29.62 -22.85 0.10
CA ALA A 667 -28.52 -21.89 0.02
C ALA A 667 -28.47 -20.99 1.25
N LYS A 668 -29.62 -20.50 1.74
CA LYS A 668 -29.69 -19.73 3.00
C LYS A 668 -29.27 -20.49 4.26
N ALA A 669 -29.27 -21.82 4.25
CA ALA A 669 -28.75 -22.63 5.36
C ALA A 669 -27.23 -22.87 5.28
N VAL A 670 -26.63 -22.66 4.10
CA VAL A 670 -25.18 -22.84 3.85
C VAL A 670 -24.43 -21.50 3.91
N ILE A 671 -24.99 -20.46 3.28
CA ILE A 671 -24.42 -19.10 3.21
C ILE A 671 -24.53 -18.46 4.61
N THR A 672 -23.44 -18.58 5.36
CA THR A 672 -23.30 -18.17 6.76
C THR A 672 -21.94 -17.48 6.96
N SER A 673 -21.77 -16.72 8.05
CA SER A 673 -20.55 -15.94 8.33
C SER A 673 -19.25 -16.75 8.19
N ASP A 674 -19.25 -17.99 8.70
CA ASP A 674 -18.07 -18.86 8.76
C ASP A 674 -17.83 -19.65 7.46
N ALA A 675 -18.77 -19.57 6.51
CA ALA A 675 -18.65 -20.17 5.19
C ALA A 675 -17.82 -19.31 4.22
N PHE A 676 -17.74 -17.99 4.46
CA PHE A 676 -16.87 -17.08 3.70
C PHE A 676 -15.43 -17.20 4.20
N LYS A 677 -14.47 -17.51 3.30
CA LYS A 677 -13.06 -17.70 3.67
C LYS A 677 -12.10 -17.38 2.52
N GLY A 678 -11.09 -16.55 2.78
CA GLY A 678 -9.98 -16.31 1.84
C GLY A 678 -10.43 -15.85 0.46
N GLY A 679 -9.68 -16.16 -0.60
CA GLY A 679 -10.05 -15.83 -1.98
C GLY A 679 -10.48 -17.08 -2.72
N GLN A 680 -11.65 -17.05 -3.35
CA GLN A 680 -12.28 -18.20 -3.99
C GLN A 680 -12.33 -18.01 -5.51
N ASP A 681 -12.16 -19.11 -6.24
CA ASP A 681 -12.14 -19.10 -7.69
C ASP A 681 -13.56 -19.34 -8.24
N ASN A 682 -14.19 -18.27 -8.72
CA ASN A 682 -15.54 -18.36 -9.27
C ASN A 682 -15.56 -19.04 -10.66
N LYS A 683 -14.40 -19.21 -11.34
CA LYS A 683 -14.34 -19.62 -12.75
C LYS A 683 -15.05 -20.95 -13.05
N PRO A 684 -14.86 -22.05 -12.28
CA PRO A 684 -15.51 -23.33 -12.61
C PRO A 684 -17.03 -23.26 -12.42
N VAL A 685 -17.48 -22.64 -11.33
CA VAL A 685 -18.91 -22.53 -10.97
C VAL A 685 -19.65 -21.59 -11.92
N LEU A 686 -19.03 -20.50 -12.35
CA LEU A 686 -19.60 -19.60 -13.34
C LEU A 686 -19.70 -20.25 -14.73
N THR A 687 -18.73 -21.09 -15.09
CA THR A 687 -18.74 -21.88 -16.34
C THR A 687 -19.94 -22.84 -16.33
N GLU A 688 -20.09 -23.69 -15.31
CA GLU A 688 -21.24 -24.60 -15.18
C GLU A 688 -22.58 -23.84 -15.16
N ALA A 689 -22.64 -22.70 -14.47
CA ALA A 689 -23.85 -21.89 -14.41
C ALA A 689 -24.24 -21.25 -15.76
N LEU A 690 -23.26 -20.90 -16.61
CA LEU A 690 -23.51 -20.38 -17.96
C LEU A 690 -24.02 -21.48 -18.90
N GLU A 691 -23.39 -22.65 -18.89
CA GLU A 691 -23.78 -23.80 -19.72
C GLU A 691 -25.16 -24.35 -19.29
N LEU A 692 -25.40 -24.52 -17.98
CA LEU A 692 -26.71 -24.89 -17.44
C LEU A 692 -27.77 -23.79 -17.67
N ALA A 693 -27.40 -22.52 -17.88
CA ALA A 693 -28.35 -21.51 -18.34
C ALA A 693 -28.65 -21.64 -19.84
N ALA A 694 -27.67 -22.03 -20.65
CA ALA A 694 -27.75 -22.15 -22.10
C ALA A 694 -28.61 -23.33 -22.59
N GLU A 695 -28.80 -24.38 -21.79
CA GLU A 695 -29.77 -25.46 -22.08
C GLU A 695 -31.20 -24.96 -22.39
N ALA A 696 -31.58 -23.76 -21.91
CA ALA A 696 -32.95 -23.27 -21.98
C ALA A 696 -33.04 -21.88 -22.64
N PRO A 697 -33.94 -21.68 -23.61
CA PRO A 697 -34.06 -20.40 -24.29
C PRO A 697 -34.54 -19.33 -23.30
N GLN A 698 -33.90 -18.16 -23.33
CA GLN A 698 -34.08 -17.07 -22.34
C GLN A 698 -33.56 -17.42 -20.93
N GLY A 699 -32.53 -18.27 -20.84
CA GLY A 699 -31.74 -18.46 -19.62
C GLY A 699 -30.96 -17.21 -19.19
N ALA A 700 -30.61 -17.15 -17.91
CA ALA A 700 -29.79 -16.11 -17.33
C ALA A 700 -29.00 -16.61 -16.11
N VAL A 701 -27.86 -15.96 -15.87
CA VAL A 701 -27.05 -16.09 -14.66
C VAL A 701 -27.02 -14.73 -13.95
N LEU A 702 -27.22 -14.70 -12.64
CA LEU A 702 -26.90 -13.57 -11.77
C LEU A 702 -25.65 -13.95 -10.97
N TRP A 703 -24.54 -13.28 -11.25
CA TRP A 703 -23.27 -13.52 -10.56
C TRP A 703 -23.07 -12.44 -9.50
N ILE A 704 -23.04 -12.84 -8.22
CA ILE A 704 -22.89 -11.97 -7.06
C ILE A 704 -21.51 -12.22 -6.46
N HIS A 705 -20.59 -11.25 -6.56
CA HIS A 705 -19.17 -11.50 -6.27
C HIS A 705 -18.36 -10.30 -5.77
N GLY A 706 -17.14 -10.59 -5.31
CA GLY A 706 -16.12 -9.60 -4.95
C GLY A 706 -15.09 -9.45 -6.06
N PRO A 707 -13.86 -9.00 -5.73
CA PRO A 707 -12.73 -9.05 -6.65
C PRO A 707 -12.39 -10.50 -7.04
N GLN A 708 -12.10 -10.72 -8.31
CA GLN A 708 -11.69 -12.00 -8.90
C GLN A 708 -10.35 -11.83 -9.68
N PRO A 709 -9.24 -11.57 -8.97
CA PRO A 709 -7.94 -11.22 -9.55
C PRO A 709 -7.10 -12.42 -10.00
N LEU A 710 -7.66 -13.63 -10.03
CA LEU A 710 -6.92 -14.87 -10.27
C LEU A 710 -6.49 -15.01 -11.74
N THR A 711 -5.20 -15.21 -11.94
CA THR A 711 -4.59 -15.30 -13.28
C THR A 711 -5.17 -16.45 -14.10
N GLN A 712 -5.73 -16.14 -15.27
CA GLN A 712 -6.38 -17.12 -16.16
C GLN A 712 -5.42 -17.61 -17.25
N ASP A 713 -5.50 -18.90 -17.64
CA ASP A 713 -4.76 -19.40 -18.81
C ASP A 713 -5.50 -19.05 -20.11
N LEU A 714 -5.20 -17.87 -20.64
CA LEU A 714 -5.73 -17.37 -21.90
C LEU A 714 -5.15 -18.10 -23.14
N THR A 715 -4.18 -19.02 -22.97
CA THR A 715 -3.56 -19.75 -24.11
C THR A 715 -4.27 -21.06 -24.44
N ASN A 716 -4.93 -21.67 -23.45
CA ASN A 716 -5.69 -22.92 -23.60
C ASN A 716 -7.20 -22.72 -23.35
N ALA A 717 -7.73 -21.53 -23.66
CA ALA A 717 -9.14 -21.20 -23.48
C ALA A 717 -10.05 -22.16 -24.26
N VAL A 718 -10.86 -22.94 -23.54
CA VAL A 718 -11.82 -23.90 -24.11
C VAL A 718 -13.16 -23.17 -24.33
N PRO A 719 -13.76 -23.23 -25.53
CA PRO A 719 -15.07 -22.63 -25.77
C PRO A 719 -16.18 -23.25 -24.91
N LEU A 720 -17.08 -22.43 -24.40
CA LEU A 720 -18.23 -22.83 -23.58
C LEU A 720 -19.31 -23.53 -24.42
N ASP A 721 -19.96 -24.57 -23.88
CA ASP A 721 -21.06 -25.28 -24.56
C ASP A 721 -22.40 -24.53 -24.45
N LEU A 722 -22.48 -23.39 -25.15
CA LEU A 722 -23.62 -22.49 -25.11
C LEU A 722 -24.65 -22.81 -26.21
N VAL A 723 -25.57 -23.73 -25.92
CA VAL A 723 -26.65 -24.13 -26.85
C VAL A 723 -27.59 -22.96 -27.20
N HIS A 724 -27.81 -22.01 -26.29
CA HIS A 724 -28.64 -20.81 -26.50
C HIS A 724 -28.01 -19.55 -25.87
N PRO A 725 -28.37 -18.33 -26.35
CA PRO A 725 -27.94 -17.08 -25.74
C PRO A 725 -28.36 -16.94 -24.27
N VAL A 726 -27.40 -16.58 -23.41
CA VAL A 726 -27.56 -16.41 -21.97
C VAL A 726 -27.40 -14.94 -21.60
N ARG A 727 -28.20 -14.44 -20.64
CA ARG A 727 -27.95 -13.13 -20.03
C ARG A 727 -27.11 -13.28 -18.76
N LEU A 728 -25.94 -12.65 -18.71
CA LEU A 728 -25.10 -12.60 -17.52
C LEU A 728 -25.32 -11.25 -16.81
N TYR A 729 -26.08 -11.26 -15.72
CA TYR A 729 -26.16 -10.12 -14.81
C TYR A 729 -24.94 -10.17 -13.90
N ASP A 730 -23.97 -9.31 -14.20
CA ASP A 730 -22.71 -9.12 -13.49
C ASP A 730 -22.95 -8.15 -12.32
N TRP A 731 -22.90 -8.67 -11.09
CA TRP A 731 -23.09 -7.90 -9.88
C TRP A 731 -21.91 -8.09 -8.91
N GLN A 732 -20.88 -7.29 -9.13
CA GLN A 732 -19.91 -7.03 -8.08
C GLN A 732 -20.54 -6.22 -6.93
N ILE A 733 -20.28 -6.66 -5.69
CA ILE A 733 -20.56 -5.88 -4.47
C ILE A 733 -19.27 -5.15 -4.03
N GLU A 734 -18.19 -5.88 -3.74
CA GLU A 734 -16.89 -5.28 -3.34
C GLU A 734 -15.97 -5.02 -4.53
N SER A 735 -15.67 -3.74 -4.80
CA SER A 735 -14.91 -3.24 -5.96
C SER A 735 -13.42 -3.67 -6.01
N GLY A 736 -13.00 -4.32 -7.11
CA GLY A 736 -11.62 -4.79 -7.38
C GLY A 736 -11.55 -5.81 -8.54
N ALA A 737 -10.36 -6.04 -9.13
CA ALA A 737 -10.06 -6.70 -10.43
C ALA A 737 -10.88 -7.95 -10.85
N ASN A 738 -11.03 -8.20 -12.16
CA ASN A 738 -11.66 -9.42 -12.71
C ASN A 738 -10.94 -9.93 -13.96
N GLU A 739 -10.20 -11.02 -13.80
CA GLU A 739 -9.52 -11.67 -14.93
C GLU A 739 -10.44 -12.71 -15.62
N ILE A 740 -11.44 -13.26 -14.90
CA ILE A 740 -12.43 -14.21 -15.44
C ILE A 740 -13.23 -13.60 -16.59
N LEU A 741 -13.61 -12.32 -16.50
CA LEU A 741 -14.30 -11.60 -17.57
C LEU A 741 -13.47 -11.48 -18.86
N GLN A 742 -12.14 -11.48 -18.76
CA GLN A 742 -11.27 -11.53 -19.94
C GLN A 742 -11.26 -12.93 -20.56
N ALA A 743 -11.16 -13.98 -19.75
CA ALA A 743 -11.23 -15.37 -20.21
C ALA A 743 -12.56 -15.66 -20.92
N LEU A 744 -13.70 -15.32 -20.31
CA LEU A 744 -15.03 -15.49 -20.91
C LEU A 744 -15.16 -14.80 -22.29
N SER A 745 -14.45 -13.69 -22.52
CA SER A 745 -14.47 -12.98 -23.82
C SER A 745 -13.71 -13.69 -24.95
N LEU A 746 -12.91 -14.73 -24.62
CA LEU A 746 -12.24 -15.62 -25.57
C LEU A 746 -13.00 -16.97 -25.71
N GLU A 747 -13.59 -17.44 -24.61
CA GLU A 747 -14.33 -18.71 -24.53
C GLU A 747 -15.75 -18.64 -25.11
N ASP A 748 -16.31 -17.44 -25.31
CA ASP A 748 -17.57 -17.21 -26.03
C ASP A 748 -17.31 -16.57 -27.42
N PRO A 749 -16.73 -17.32 -28.39
CA PRO A 749 -16.44 -16.80 -29.72
C PRO A 749 -17.70 -16.43 -30.50
N LEU A 750 -18.85 -17.03 -30.17
CA LEU A 750 -20.15 -16.79 -30.80
C LEU A 750 -20.92 -15.62 -30.16
N ARG A 751 -20.43 -15.04 -29.06
CA ARG A 751 -21.02 -13.90 -28.34
C ARG A 751 -22.45 -14.14 -27.86
N LEU A 752 -22.69 -15.35 -27.36
CA LEU A 752 -23.96 -15.80 -26.83
C LEU A 752 -24.22 -15.26 -25.40
N ILE A 753 -23.17 -14.86 -24.67
CA ILE A 753 -23.24 -14.20 -23.36
C ILE A 753 -23.55 -12.71 -23.51
N ASN A 754 -24.79 -12.35 -23.21
CA ASN A 754 -25.25 -10.97 -23.14
C ASN A 754 -25.03 -10.44 -21.71
N ARG A 755 -23.85 -9.85 -21.45
CA ARG A 755 -23.48 -9.28 -20.14
C ARG A 755 -24.18 -7.93 -19.88
N GLU A 756 -24.88 -7.85 -18.77
CA GLU A 756 -25.43 -6.61 -18.19
C GLU A 756 -24.76 -6.37 -16.82
N VAL A 757 -24.05 -5.26 -16.64
CA VAL A 757 -23.44 -4.88 -15.34
C VAL A 757 -24.47 -4.18 -14.46
N LEU A 758 -24.51 -4.52 -13.17
CA LEU A 758 -25.34 -3.86 -12.14
C LEU A 758 -24.52 -2.89 -11.28
N GLY A 759 -25.19 -1.98 -10.55
CA GLY A 759 -24.59 -1.12 -9.52
C GLY A 759 -23.68 0.03 -10.00
N ALA A 760 -22.98 -0.11 -11.13
CA ALA A 760 -21.95 0.85 -11.55
C ALA A 760 -22.53 2.25 -11.92
N ALA A 761 -22.19 3.25 -11.11
CA ALA A 761 -22.35 4.68 -11.37
C ALA A 761 -23.77 5.22 -11.70
N SER A 762 -24.66 5.23 -10.69
CA SER A 762 -25.78 6.21 -10.54
C SER A 762 -26.92 6.23 -11.58
N SER A 763 -26.85 5.46 -12.66
CA SER A 763 -27.92 5.35 -13.67
C SER A 763 -28.08 3.93 -14.22
N ILE A 764 -27.59 2.93 -13.49
CA ILE A 764 -27.71 1.50 -13.79
C ILE A 764 -28.60 0.86 -12.72
N PRO A 765 -29.44 -0.14 -13.06
CA PRO A 765 -30.25 -0.86 -12.10
C PRO A 765 -29.46 -1.41 -10.90
N ASP A 766 -29.93 -1.03 -9.71
CA ASP A 766 -29.85 -1.82 -8.49
C ASP A 766 -30.65 -3.14 -8.66
N ILE A 767 -30.44 -4.13 -7.80
CA ILE A 767 -31.16 -5.42 -7.84
C ILE A 767 -32.68 -5.25 -7.76
N ASP A 768 -33.17 -4.26 -7.00
CA ASP A 768 -34.59 -3.89 -6.97
C ASP A 768 -35.09 -3.39 -8.34
N ALA A 769 -34.26 -2.66 -9.08
CA ALA A 769 -34.60 -2.19 -10.42
C ALA A 769 -34.49 -3.32 -11.47
N LEU A 770 -33.56 -4.26 -11.31
CA LEU A 770 -33.51 -5.48 -12.13
C LEU A 770 -34.78 -6.32 -11.93
N VAL A 771 -35.17 -6.60 -10.69
CA VAL A 771 -36.42 -7.33 -10.36
C VAL A 771 -37.65 -6.58 -10.86
N ARG A 772 -37.72 -5.24 -10.70
CA ARG A 772 -38.79 -4.42 -11.28
C ARG A 772 -38.86 -4.57 -12.80
N SER A 773 -37.73 -4.62 -13.52
CA SER A 773 -37.71 -4.82 -14.99
C SER A 773 -38.23 -6.19 -15.44
N TRP A 774 -38.32 -7.18 -14.55
CA TRP A 774 -38.95 -8.48 -14.81
C TRP A 774 -40.45 -8.49 -14.46
N VAL A 775 -40.85 -7.80 -13.39
CA VAL A 775 -42.25 -7.70 -12.93
C VAL A 775 -43.08 -6.76 -13.81
N GLN A 776 -42.49 -5.63 -14.22
CA GLN A 776 -43.05 -4.67 -15.16
C GLN A 776 -42.08 -4.59 -16.36
N PRO A 777 -42.32 -5.35 -17.44
CA PRO A 777 -41.42 -5.39 -18.59
C PRO A 777 -41.27 -4.02 -19.25
N GLU A 778 -40.16 -3.34 -18.96
CA GLU A 778 -39.94 -1.98 -19.44
C GLU A 778 -39.86 -1.94 -20.98
N LYS A 779 -40.63 -1.01 -21.55
CA LYS A 779 -40.58 -0.61 -22.96
C LYS A 779 -39.30 0.20 -23.21
N LYS A 780 -38.21 -0.48 -23.53
CA LYS A 780 -36.93 0.14 -23.84
C LYS A 780 -36.88 0.52 -25.32
N LEU A 781 -36.70 1.80 -25.59
CA LEU A 781 -36.48 2.31 -26.94
C LEU A 781 -35.02 2.08 -27.34
N PHE A 782 -34.78 1.48 -28.51
CA PHE A 782 -33.45 1.18 -29.05
C PHE A 782 -33.33 1.57 -30.52
N LEU A 783 -32.12 1.94 -30.95
CA LEU A 783 -31.82 2.40 -32.31
C LEU A 783 -31.26 1.25 -33.15
N GLU A 784 -32.11 0.68 -33.99
CA GLU A 784 -31.71 -0.26 -35.03
C GLU A 784 -31.24 0.52 -36.27
N ARG A 785 -30.18 0.06 -36.94
CA ARG A 785 -29.67 0.63 -38.21
C ARG A 785 -29.54 -0.46 -39.25
N VAL A 786 -30.16 -0.27 -40.41
CA VAL A 786 -30.22 -1.25 -41.50
C VAL A 786 -29.80 -0.58 -42.81
N ALA A 787 -28.93 -1.26 -43.58
CA ALA A 787 -28.47 -0.78 -44.87
C ALA A 787 -29.38 -1.23 -46.02
N PHE A 788 -29.64 -0.33 -46.96
CA PHE A 788 -30.45 -0.55 -48.16
C PHE A 788 -29.72 -0.02 -49.40
N THR A 789 -29.64 -0.84 -50.46
CA THR A 789 -29.03 -0.46 -51.74
C THR A 789 -29.94 0.36 -52.65
N ARG A 790 -31.24 0.42 -52.35
CA ARG A 790 -32.24 1.28 -53.03
C ARG A 790 -32.69 2.38 -52.07
N LYS A 791 -33.15 3.52 -52.60
CA LYS A 791 -33.71 4.60 -51.79
C LYS A 791 -34.94 4.06 -51.01
N PRO A 792 -34.96 4.14 -49.68
CA PRO A 792 -36.05 3.64 -48.86
C PRO A 792 -37.24 4.63 -48.84
N ASP A 793 -38.44 4.11 -48.56
CA ASP A 793 -39.68 4.89 -48.44
C ASP A 793 -39.84 5.49 -47.03
N VAL A 794 -38.86 6.31 -46.63
CA VAL A 794 -38.83 7.04 -45.36
C VAL A 794 -38.17 8.42 -45.55
N SER A 795 -38.33 9.32 -44.58
CA SER A 795 -37.74 10.67 -44.64
C SER A 795 -36.22 10.62 -44.72
N LEU A 796 -35.64 11.19 -45.78
CA LEU A 796 -34.19 11.28 -45.99
C LEU A 796 -33.64 12.54 -45.30
N VAL A 797 -32.66 12.36 -44.41
CA VAL A 797 -31.89 13.46 -43.81
C VAL A 797 -30.67 13.73 -44.68
N GLU A 798 -30.70 14.85 -45.40
CA GLU A 798 -29.65 15.24 -46.37
C GLU A 798 -28.43 15.93 -45.72
N ASN A 799 -28.44 16.14 -44.40
CA ASN A 799 -27.32 16.71 -43.64
C ASN A 799 -26.07 15.78 -43.71
N PRO A 800 -24.96 16.17 -44.37
CA PRO A 800 -23.81 15.28 -44.54
C PRO A 800 -23.12 14.91 -43.22
N ILE A 801 -23.15 15.81 -42.23
CA ILE A 801 -22.55 15.58 -40.91
C ILE A 801 -23.36 14.54 -40.12
N ALA A 802 -24.70 14.61 -40.19
CA ALA A 802 -25.57 13.63 -39.58
C ALA A 802 -25.51 12.27 -40.30
N SER A 803 -25.45 12.27 -41.64
CA SER A 803 -25.25 11.05 -42.42
C SER A 803 -23.96 10.32 -42.03
N MET A 804 -22.83 11.03 -41.98
CA MET A 804 -21.54 10.46 -41.54
C MET A 804 -21.57 9.93 -40.09
N GLN A 805 -22.40 10.50 -39.20
CA GLN A 805 -22.61 9.95 -37.85
C GLN A 805 -23.37 8.63 -37.90
N VAL A 806 -24.52 8.60 -38.59
CA VAL A 806 -25.35 7.39 -38.71
C VAL A 806 -24.58 6.27 -39.42
N SER A 807 -23.83 6.56 -40.49
CA SER A 807 -23.00 5.58 -41.20
C SER A 807 -21.91 4.96 -40.31
N ARG A 808 -21.19 5.74 -39.50
CA ARG A 808 -20.17 5.18 -38.58
C ARG A 808 -20.77 4.40 -37.42
N LEU A 809 -21.94 4.83 -36.91
CA LEU A 809 -22.67 4.12 -35.85
C LEU A 809 -23.38 2.85 -36.37
N TRP A 810 -23.71 2.78 -37.65
CA TRP A 810 -24.11 1.55 -38.32
C TRP A 810 -22.91 0.62 -38.53
N ALA A 811 -21.79 1.15 -39.05
CA ALA A 811 -20.59 0.36 -39.31
C ALA A 811 -20.03 -0.30 -38.04
N ASP A 812 -20.07 0.36 -36.88
CA ASP A 812 -19.70 -0.26 -35.61
C ASP A 812 -20.64 -1.42 -35.20
N GLY A 813 -21.95 -1.27 -35.41
CA GLY A 813 -22.93 -2.34 -35.20
C GLY A 813 -22.72 -3.53 -36.15
N GLU A 814 -22.47 -3.25 -37.43
CA GLU A 814 -22.20 -4.27 -38.45
C GLU A 814 -20.83 -4.95 -38.24
N VAL A 815 -19.82 -4.23 -37.76
CA VAL A 815 -18.55 -4.82 -37.26
C VAL A 815 -18.81 -5.75 -36.08
N ARG A 816 -19.64 -5.35 -35.11
CA ARG A 816 -20.02 -6.22 -33.99
C ARG A 816 -20.76 -7.48 -34.46
N ARG A 817 -21.64 -7.36 -35.46
CA ARG A 817 -22.39 -8.47 -36.10
C ARG A 817 -21.45 -9.42 -36.85
N LEU A 818 -20.63 -8.91 -37.77
CA LEU A 818 -19.65 -9.68 -38.54
C LEU A 818 -18.66 -10.43 -37.64
N LEU A 819 -18.33 -9.90 -36.47
CA LEU A 819 -17.47 -10.60 -35.50
C LEU A 819 -18.20 -11.73 -34.75
N ALA A 820 -19.51 -11.61 -34.47
CA ALA A 820 -20.29 -12.71 -33.92
C ALA A 820 -20.49 -13.84 -34.96
N ASP A 821 -20.61 -13.49 -36.25
CA ASP A 821 -20.62 -14.43 -37.37
C ASP A 821 -19.23 -15.06 -37.68
N GLY A 822 -18.16 -14.68 -36.97
CA GLY A 822 -16.79 -15.14 -37.21
C GLY A 822 -16.08 -14.53 -38.44
N PHE A 823 -16.67 -13.55 -39.12
CA PHE A 823 -16.11 -12.90 -40.32
C PHE A 823 -15.10 -11.79 -40.00
N GLU A 824 -14.10 -12.05 -39.15
CA GLU A 824 -13.11 -11.06 -38.67
C GLU A 824 -12.47 -10.22 -39.79
N ARG A 825 -12.09 -10.86 -40.91
CA ARG A 825 -11.47 -10.17 -42.04
C ARG A 825 -12.40 -9.16 -42.70
N GLN A 826 -13.70 -9.44 -42.74
CA GLN A 826 -14.71 -8.52 -43.27
C GLN A 826 -14.92 -7.36 -42.29
N ALA A 827 -15.03 -7.67 -40.98
CA ALA A 827 -15.12 -6.68 -39.91
C ALA A 827 -13.90 -5.73 -39.89
N LEU A 828 -12.68 -6.23 -40.07
CA LEU A 828 -11.46 -5.42 -40.20
C LEU A 828 -11.51 -4.46 -41.40
N ILE A 829 -11.92 -4.95 -42.57
CA ILE A 829 -12.04 -4.13 -43.79
C ILE A 829 -13.09 -3.03 -43.57
N LEU A 830 -14.25 -3.38 -43.03
CA LEU A 830 -15.34 -2.44 -42.75
C LEU A 830 -14.90 -1.38 -41.72
N ALA A 831 -14.35 -1.80 -40.59
CA ALA A 831 -13.89 -0.91 -39.53
C ALA A 831 -12.79 0.08 -40.02
N ALA A 832 -11.88 -0.38 -40.88
CA ALA A 832 -10.87 0.47 -41.50
C ALA A 832 -11.48 1.46 -42.52
N GLN A 833 -12.44 1.01 -43.34
CA GLN A 833 -13.14 1.84 -44.33
C GLN A 833 -13.92 2.99 -43.68
N TYR A 834 -14.65 2.73 -42.59
CA TYR A 834 -15.39 3.75 -41.84
C TYR A 834 -14.51 4.52 -40.84
N ARG A 835 -13.22 4.14 -40.73
CA ARG A 835 -12.20 4.72 -39.85
C ARG A 835 -12.66 4.74 -38.39
N ILE A 836 -12.96 3.57 -37.85
CA ILE A 836 -13.40 3.38 -36.46
C ILE A 836 -12.42 2.49 -35.67
N VAL A 837 -12.28 2.76 -34.36
CA VAL A 837 -11.58 1.88 -33.41
C VAL A 837 -12.54 0.81 -32.90
N SER A 838 -12.15 -0.45 -33.00
CA SER A 838 -12.98 -1.63 -32.68
C SER A 838 -12.09 -2.76 -32.13
N PRO A 839 -12.63 -3.94 -31.75
CA PRO A 839 -11.80 -5.08 -31.36
C PRO A 839 -10.80 -5.51 -32.45
N VAL A 840 -11.13 -5.28 -33.74
CA VAL A 840 -10.28 -5.60 -34.89
C VAL A 840 -9.59 -4.39 -35.51
N THR A 841 -9.68 -3.19 -34.93
CA THR A 841 -8.98 -1.99 -35.43
C THR A 841 -8.47 -1.07 -34.33
N GLY A 842 -7.17 -0.75 -34.40
CA GLY A 842 -6.58 0.40 -33.72
C GLY A 842 -6.46 1.61 -34.66
N ALA A 843 -6.11 2.75 -34.08
CA ALA A 843 -5.73 3.97 -34.79
C ALA A 843 -4.34 4.43 -34.32
N VAL A 844 -3.44 4.77 -35.24
CA VAL A 844 -2.10 5.28 -34.92
C VAL A 844 -1.73 6.52 -35.73
N VAL A 845 -1.23 7.55 -35.05
CA VAL A 845 -0.56 8.70 -35.67
C VAL A 845 0.95 8.47 -35.60
N LEU A 846 1.66 8.81 -36.68
CA LEU A 846 3.12 8.75 -36.83
C LEU A 846 3.64 10.12 -37.25
N ASP A 847 4.96 10.34 -37.12
CA ASP A 847 5.60 11.65 -37.33
C ASP A 847 5.55 12.08 -38.81
N ASP A 848 6.17 11.28 -39.68
CA ASP A 848 6.34 11.60 -41.10
C ASP A 848 5.63 10.63 -42.07
N ALA A 849 5.47 11.06 -43.32
CA ALA A 849 4.82 10.28 -44.37
C ALA A 849 5.61 9.02 -44.80
N GLU A 850 6.93 8.98 -44.56
CA GLU A 850 7.77 7.82 -44.83
C GLU A 850 7.46 6.70 -43.84
N GLU A 851 7.18 7.01 -42.58
CA GLU A 851 6.79 6.03 -41.55
C GLU A 851 5.43 5.39 -41.85
N TYR A 852 4.45 6.17 -42.31
CA TYR A 852 3.20 5.63 -42.84
C TYR A 852 3.46 4.70 -44.04
N ARG A 853 4.21 5.17 -45.05
CA ARG A 853 4.59 4.40 -46.25
C ARG A 853 5.31 3.10 -45.91
N LYS A 854 6.27 3.13 -44.97
CA LYS A 854 7.06 1.99 -44.49
C LYS A 854 6.21 0.95 -43.76
N ASN A 855 5.27 1.40 -42.93
CA ASN A 855 4.27 0.54 -42.28
C ASN A 855 3.10 0.17 -43.22
N LYS A 856 3.12 0.65 -44.48
CA LYS A 856 2.06 0.53 -45.50
C LYS A 856 0.70 1.10 -45.07
N LEU A 857 0.70 2.00 -44.09
CA LEU A 857 -0.48 2.63 -43.48
C LEU A 857 -0.89 3.86 -44.29
N ASP A 858 -2.19 4.16 -44.32
CA ASP A 858 -2.74 5.40 -44.91
C ASP A 858 -3.39 6.26 -43.81
N PRO A 859 -2.84 7.45 -43.48
CA PRO A 859 -3.48 8.37 -42.55
C PRO A 859 -4.77 8.98 -43.11
N GLY A 860 -4.91 9.08 -44.44
CA GLY A 860 -6.03 9.72 -45.12
C GLY A 860 -6.19 11.21 -44.78
N ALA A 861 -7.22 11.83 -45.38
CA ALA A 861 -7.64 13.19 -45.04
C ALA A 861 -8.96 13.18 -44.25
N TYR A 862 -8.96 13.68 -43.02
CA TYR A 862 -10.19 13.82 -42.24
C TYR A 862 -10.98 15.07 -42.67
N LYS A 863 -12.22 14.87 -43.13
CA LYS A 863 -13.04 15.93 -43.74
C LYS A 863 -14.10 16.55 -42.80
N ASP A 864 -14.32 15.95 -41.63
CA ASP A 864 -15.51 16.24 -40.79
C ASP A 864 -15.25 17.28 -39.68
N ALA A 865 -14.39 18.29 -39.92
CA ALA A 865 -14.10 19.30 -38.92
C ALA A 865 -15.30 20.26 -38.72
N PRO A 866 -15.84 20.44 -37.49
CA PRO A 866 -16.93 21.40 -37.23
C PRO A 866 -16.37 22.83 -37.23
N GLY A 867 -16.13 23.39 -38.41
CA GLY A 867 -15.42 24.66 -38.56
C GLY A 867 -15.31 25.17 -40.00
N GLY A 868 -16.43 25.37 -40.68
CA GLY A 868 -16.51 26.21 -41.88
C GLY A 868 -16.45 27.72 -41.52
N ALA A 869 -15.53 28.10 -40.64
CA ALA A 869 -15.33 29.46 -40.15
C ALA A 869 -13.86 29.84 -40.34
N PRO A 870 -13.55 31.08 -40.75
CA PRO A 870 -12.18 31.48 -41.08
C PRO A 870 -11.25 31.41 -39.86
N SER A 871 -9.95 31.36 -40.12
CA SER A 871 -8.87 31.22 -39.15
C SER A 871 -8.79 32.41 -38.19
N LEU A 872 -9.55 32.35 -37.10
CA LEU A 872 -9.42 33.20 -35.91
C LEU A 872 -8.86 32.39 -34.73
N LEU A 873 -7.67 31.80 -34.95
CA LEU A 873 -6.77 31.53 -33.84
C LEU A 873 -6.16 32.87 -33.40
N PHE A 874 -6.00 33.05 -32.09
CA PHE A 874 -5.34 34.22 -31.52
C PHE A 874 -3.90 34.32 -32.06
N ASN A 875 -3.59 35.41 -32.75
CA ASN A 875 -2.23 35.79 -33.08
C ASN A 875 -1.60 36.48 -31.85
N PRO A 876 -0.48 36.01 -31.29
CA PRO A 876 0.13 36.64 -30.10
C PRO A 876 0.75 38.01 -30.39
N ASP A 877 1.25 38.20 -31.62
CA ASP A 877 2.13 39.33 -31.95
C ASP A 877 1.38 40.53 -32.52
N THR A 878 0.84 41.37 -31.63
CA THR A 878 0.74 42.84 -31.85
C THR A 878 0.85 43.57 -30.50
N THR A 879 1.88 44.40 -30.34
CA THR A 879 2.20 45.09 -29.09
C THR A 879 1.67 46.52 -29.04
N ALA A 880 0.82 46.85 -28.05
CA ALA A 880 0.50 48.24 -27.69
C ALA A 880 0.02 48.39 -26.24
N SER A 881 0.96 48.74 -25.35
CA SER A 881 0.78 49.47 -24.07
C SER A 881 -0.61 49.59 -23.42
N ARG A 882 -0.80 48.91 -22.28
CA ARG A 882 -0.85 49.60 -20.97
C ARG A 882 -0.53 48.64 -19.83
N SER A 883 0.14 49.16 -18.80
CA SER A 883 0.70 48.40 -17.68
C SER A 883 -0.06 48.66 -16.39
N GLU A 884 -0.44 47.61 -15.67
CA GLU A 884 -0.52 47.65 -14.22
C GLU A 884 0.37 46.54 -13.64
N SER A 885 1.18 46.92 -12.66
CA SER A 885 2.29 46.13 -12.16
C SER A 885 2.12 45.84 -10.68
N TYR A 886 2.23 44.57 -10.28
CA TYR A 886 2.50 44.22 -8.88
C TYR A 886 3.96 43.78 -8.74
N SER A 887 4.73 44.62 -8.03
CA SER A 887 6.13 44.40 -7.71
C SER A 887 6.27 43.63 -6.39
N GLY A 888 7.28 42.77 -6.29
CA GLY A 888 7.76 42.25 -5.01
C GLY A 888 8.95 43.07 -4.51
N LEU A 889 9.10 43.19 -3.19
CA LEU A 889 10.25 43.86 -2.57
C LEU A 889 10.61 43.24 -1.21
N VAL A 890 11.82 43.54 -0.72
CA VAL A 890 12.47 42.89 0.42
C VAL A 890 13.02 43.94 1.39
N GLY A 891 12.80 43.73 2.70
CA GLY A 891 13.79 44.09 3.73
C GLY A 891 13.46 45.23 4.72
N ALA A 892 13.89 45.00 5.98
CA ALA A 892 14.20 45.98 7.05
C ALA A 892 13.02 46.78 7.68
N PRO A 893 13.19 47.39 8.89
CA PRO A 893 14.38 47.44 9.76
C PRO A 893 14.17 46.88 11.20
N VAL A 894 15.17 47.05 12.07
CA VAL A 894 15.18 46.69 13.51
C VAL A 894 15.66 47.91 14.33
N ASP A 895 15.16 48.11 15.55
CA ASP A 895 15.53 49.22 16.46
C ASP A 895 16.53 48.76 17.56
N PRO A 896 17.73 49.37 17.68
CA PRO A 896 18.75 48.98 18.66
C PRO A 896 18.83 49.96 19.86
N ARG A 897 17.89 49.89 20.81
CA ARG A 897 17.91 50.73 22.03
C ARG A 897 17.49 49.99 23.31
N TYR A 898 18.48 49.54 24.08
CA TYR A 898 18.61 49.66 25.55
C TYR A 898 19.86 48.88 26.00
N GLY A 899 20.60 49.37 26.99
CA GLY A 899 21.82 48.70 27.46
C GLY A 899 22.38 49.26 28.77
N GLN A 900 23.31 48.50 29.36
CA GLN A 900 23.95 48.74 30.67
C GLN A 900 22.95 48.62 31.86
N SER A 901 23.38 48.28 33.08
CA SER A 901 24.71 48.47 33.70
C SER A 901 25.19 47.26 34.53
N ASN A 902 26.42 47.36 35.04
CA ASN A 902 27.09 46.34 35.87
C ASN A 902 26.58 46.36 37.32
N GLU A 903 26.64 45.21 38.00
CA GLU A 903 27.22 45.13 39.34
C GLU A 903 28.10 43.87 39.44
N VAL A 904 29.09 43.88 40.35
CA VAL A 904 30.07 42.78 40.53
C VAL A 904 30.19 42.47 42.02
N GLY A 905 30.00 41.20 42.41
CA GLY A 905 30.20 40.78 43.79
C GLY A 905 30.13 39.27 44.03
N GLN A 906 31.03 38.79 44.89
CA GLN A 906 30.85 37.60 45.74
C GLN A 906 30.72 36.22 45.05
N MET A 907 31.71 35.82 44.25
CA MET A 907 32.11 34.40 44.19
C MET A 907 33.01 34.06 45.39
N ALA A 908 32.41 33.75 46.55
CA ALA A 908 33.16 33.38 47.75
C ALA A 908 32.40 32.46 48.75
N ASP A 909 31.46 31.63 48.29
CA ASP A 909 31.01 30.45 49.04
C ASP A 909 30.56 29.34 48.06
N PHE A 910 30.89 28.08 48.35
CA PHE A 910 31.11 27.06 47.31
C PHE A 910 30.53 25.67 47.63
N GLY A 911 29.88 25.05 46.64
CA GLY A 911 29.72 23.59 46.56
C GLY A 911 28.28 23.10 46.65
N TYR A 912 27.78 22.87 47.86
CA TYR A 912 26.54 22.11 48.07
C TYR A 912 25.29 22.89 47.64
N ASP A 913 25.10 24.10 48.17
CA ASP A 913 23.96 24.93 47.79
C ASP A 913 24.03 25.33 46.31
N THR A 914 25.23 25.56 45.77
CA THR A 914 25.44 25.77 44.32
C THR A 914 24.92 24.59 43.50
N MET A 915 25.22 23.34 43.86
CA MET A 915 24.71 22.16 43.15
C MET A 915 23.21 21.92 43.36
N ARG A 916 22.69 22.18 44.56
CA ARG A 916 21.26 22.12 44.86
C ARG A 916 20.48 23.13 44.03
N ASP A 917 21.00 24.35 43.93
CA ASP A 917 20.33 25.45 43.24
C ASP A 917 20.57 25.38 41.72
N ILE A 918 21.68 24.83 41.23
CA ILE A 918 21.82 24.38 39.83
C ILE A 918 20.77 23.31 39.51
N SER A 919 20.56 22.32 40.37
CA SER A 919 19.51 21.30 40.16
C SER A 919 18.11 21.90 40.12
N ARG A 920 17.82 22.90 40.97
CA ARG A 920 16.57 23.69 40.94
C ARG A 920 16.45 24.55 39.69
N TRP A 921 17.51 25.24 39.27
CA TRP A 921 17.53 26.06 38.05
C TRP A 921 17.38 25.22 36.79
N VAL A 922 18.02 24.06 36.70
CA VAL A 922 17.86 23.12 35.57
C VAL A 922 16.45 22.49 35.58
N THR A 923 15.88 22.20 36.76
CA THR A 923 14.47 21.80 36.88
C THR A 923 13.55 22.91 36.35
N ALA A 924 13.69 24.14 36.85
CA ALA A 924 12.87 25.29 36.47
C ALA A 924 13.03 25.66 35.00
N PHE A 925 14.25 25.59 34.46
CA PHE A 925 14.53 25.79 33.04
C PHE A 925 13.89 24.69 32.18
N SER A 926 13.95 23.42 32.59
CA SER A 926 13.26 22.33 31.88
C SER A 926 11.73 22.50 31.88
N PHE A 927 11.15 23.04 32.97
CA PHE A 927 9.73 23.38 33.06
C PHE A 927 9.36 24.57 32.16
N LEU A 928 10.20 25.61 32.13
CA LEU A 928 10.00 26.80 31.30
C LEU A 928 10.18 26.48 29.81
N VAL A 929 11.14 25.62 29.44
CA VAL A 929 11.30 25.09 28.08
C VAL A 929 10.11 24.21 27.69
N ALA A 930 9.64 23.33 28.58
CA ALA A 930 8.43 22.54 28.32
C ALA A 930 7.20 23.44 28.10
N LEU A 931 7.04 24.51 28.88
CA LEU A 931 5.99 25.52 28.67
C LEU A 931 6.13 26.24 27.31
N ILE A 932 7.34 26.62 26.90
CA ILE A 932 7.58 27.27 25.59
C ILE A 932 7.13 26.36 24.42
N PHE A 933 7.37 25.06 24.49
CA PHE A 933 6.91 24.11 23.46
C PHE A 933 5.41 23.76 23.59
N VAL A 934 4.86 23.70 24.79
CA VAL A 934 3.49 23.24 25.04
C VAL A 934 2.44 24.36 24.93
N ILE A 935 2.73 25.61 25.28
CA ILE A 935 1.78 26.73 25.16
C ILE A 935 1.25 26.92 23.72
N PRO A 936 2.09 26.91 22.66
CA PRO A 936 1.60 27.00 21.27
C PRO A 936 0.77 25.77 20.85
N ALA A 937 1.14 24.58 21.33
CA ALA A 937 0.44 23.33 21.01
C ALA A 937 -0.94 23.25 21.67
N VAL A 938 -1.06 23.65 22.94
CA VAL A 938 -2.33 23.65 23.68
C VAL A 938 -3.29 24.74 23.14
N ARG A 939 -2.77 25.88 22.66
CA ARG A 939 -3.60 26.93 22.04
C ARG A 939 -4.26 26.52 20.71
N THR A 940 -3.89 25.38 20.12
CA THR A 940 -4.35 24.98 18.77
C THR A 940 -5.17 23.67 18.72
N ARG A 941 -5.39 22.97 19.84
CA ARG A 941 -6.06 21.65 19.86
C ARG A 941 -7.16 21.56 20.93
N LYS A 942 -8.05 20.57 20.79
CA LYS A 942 -9.29 20.44 21.60
C LYS A 942 -9.58 19.04 22.17
N SER A 943 -8.69 18.05 22.05
CA SER A 943 -8.93 16.72 22.61
C SER A 943 -8.41 16.60 24.05
N VAL A 944 -9.16 15.87 24.89
CA VAL A 944 -8.82 15.67 26.32
C VAL A 944 -7.56 14.82 26.48
N GLY A 945 -7.33 13.85 25.58
CA GLY A 945 -6.14 13.00 25.60
C GLY A 945 -4.84 13.76 25.29
N GLU A 946 -4.86 14.68 24.32
CA GLU A 946 -3.71 15.55 24.05
C GLU A 946 -3.46 16.55 25.18
N LEU A 947 -4.52 17.06 25.82
CA LEU A 947 -4.38 17.92 27.00
C LEU A 947 -3.73 17.16 28.18
N LEU A 948 -4.12 15.89 28.39
CA LEU A 948 -3.49 15.03 29.38
C LEU A 948 -2.01 14.77 29.04
N GLY A 949 -1.70 14.51 27.77
CA GLY A 949 -0.34 14.37 27.27
C GLY A 949 0.51 15.63 27.51
N ALA A 950 -0.05 16.81 27.23
CA ALA A 950 0.60 18.10 27.49
C ALA A 950 0.90 18.32 28.98
N VAL A 951 -0.04 17.99 29.87
CA VAL A 951 0.18 18.03 31.34
C VAL A 951 1.25 17.03 31.76
N CYS A 952 1.23 15.80 31.23
CA CYS A 952 2.27 14.81 31.46
C CYS A 952 3.65 15.24 30.94
N THR A 953 3.73 16.03 29.87
CA THR A 953 4.99 16.61 29.37
C THR A 953 5.51 17.72 30.30
N VAL A 954 4.65 18.70 30.62
CA VAL A 954 5.01 19.87 31.46
C VAL A 954 5.36 19.47 32.89
N CYS A 955 4.68 18.48 33.47
CA CYS A 955 4.99 17.99 34.82
C CYS A 955 6.05 16.87 34.80
N GLY A 956 6.01 15.97 33.81
CA GLY A 956 6.83 14.76 33.80
C GLY A 956 8.30 15.00 33.44
N ILE A 957 8.60 15.84 32.44
CA ILE A 957 10.01 16.12 32.08
C ILE A 957 10.74 16.80 33.25
N PRO A 958 10.21 17.86 33.89
CA PRO A 958 10.86 18.49 35.03
C PRO A 958 10.90 17.59 36.26
N LEU A 959 9.89 16.75 36.51
CA LEU A 959 9.94 15.76 37.59
C LEU A 959 11.07 14.74 37.38
N VAL A 960 11.26 14.24 36.16
CA VAL A 960 12.37 13.32 35.83
C VAL A 960 13.72 14.03 35.95
N VAL A 961 13.85 15.26 35.45
CA VAL A 961 15.06 16.08 35.60
C VAL A 961 15.38 16.36 37.08
N HIS A 962 14.36 16.66 37.89
CA HIS A 962 14.49 16.91 39.33
C HIS A 962 14.92 15.65 40.09
N LEU A 963 14.28 14.51 39.82
CA LEU A 963 14.64 13.22 40.41
C LEU A 963 16.04 12.77 39.98
N LEU A 964 16.45 13.06 38.74
CA LEU A 964 17.81 12.79 38.27
C LEU A 964 18.83 13.72 38.96
N GLY A 965 18.50 15.00 39.14
CA GLY A 965 19.33 15.96 39.87
C GLY A 965 19.51 15.59 41.34
N ILE A 966 18.42 15.22 42.02
CA ILE A 966 18.47 14.68 43.40
C ILE A 966 19.25 13.36 43.45
N TYR A 967 19.06 12.46 42.48
CA TYR A 967 19.83 11.22 42.39
C TYR A 967 21.34 11.51 42.22
N LEU A 968 21.70 12.48 41.38
CA LEU A 968 23.10 12.88 41.18
C LEU A 968 23.70 13.51 42.44
N ILE A 969 22.99 14.44 43.11
CA ILE A 969 23.43 15.02 44.38
C ILE A 969 23.61 13.91 45.44
N ASN A 970 22.63 13.01 45.60
CA ASN A 970 22.64 11.99 46.64
C ASN A 970 23.61 10.80 46.37
N ASN A 971 24.08 10.59 45.13
CA ASN A 971 24.98 9.48 44.78
C ASN A 971 26.39 9.92 44.37
N PHE A 972 26.63 11.22 44.16
CA PHE A 972 27.92 11.78 43.77
C PHE A 972 28.32 13.04 44.55
N GLY A 973 27.43 13.63 45.35
CA GLY A 973 27.70 14.79 46.21
C GLY A 973 28.47 14.43 47.49
N GLY A 974 29.69 13.91 47.34
CA GLY A 974 30.59 13.55 48.43
C GLY A 974 31.99 14.11 48.22
N LEU A 975 32.14 15.43 48.38
CA LEU A 975 33.42 16.15 48.29
C LEU A 975 33.52 17.17 49.44
N GLY A 976 34.19 16.79 50.53
CA GLY A 976 34.34 17.63 51.73
C GLY A 976 35.18 16.96 52.81
N GLY A 977 36.51 17.08 52.71
CA GLY A 977 37.48 16.49 53.63
C GLY A 977 37.87 15.04 53.29
N GLY A 978 39.14 14.64 53.38
CA GLY A 978 40.34 15.46 53.60
C GLY A 978 41.59 14.61 53.88
N LEU A 979 42.62 14.78 53.04
CA LEU A 979 43.79 13.89 52.84
C LEU A 979 43.46 12.54 52.19
#